data_AF-A0AAD8U8Q3-F1
#
_entry.id   AF-A0AAD8U8Q3-F1
#
_cell.length_a   1.000
_cell.length_b   1.000
_cell.length_c   1.000
_cell.angle_alpha   90.00
_cell.angle_beta   90.00
_cell.angle_gamma   90.00
#
_symmetry.space_group_name_H-M   'P 1'
#
loop_
_entity.id
_entity.type
_entity.pdbx_description
1 polymer ?
#
loop_
_entity_poly.entity_id
_entity_poly.type
_entity_poly.pdbx_seq_one_letter_code
_entity_poly.pdbx_strand_id
1 'polypeptide(L)'
;MTDPDILLTWTNLFEESLDIWTDRNIEIVSQWLRDADAISSLTPEQKEWTKSATASPAKLLEPMGRTFAKAWLGEGSRIYMTTLFCFGVVQSLPLLEGGGKWSDSEYHWQDVSLETRIQQAADWANQPRTGHWLRRIGSTLLNLGEHTKALEYFNNAFDKDGNKAESFGRMGLCHGLNGNYEEALRLHRECESLEETRMAEGLYNTDQDVKGAKWRLYRNQAQIAECYNRMGRIDESIEYCRKAMDVYDAPGFEPQIAYIKVLTENNRLPELMKLSDEMDGRFSDADRGNSRFVQFLLTQIPDPSIKDWFPQAAARADPRRTDDLAERYRSAIQSAQDDQDSWKQFYLQNALGNIFLAAQDYTTLIPIHERICFHDYKAKGSLPVRIEYIASFKQLTRAYFIKALEADQTLVSEASGLWIKKLEKLMQQQEKYQNKNVPLHMAGFDFNEPSISLIVLYRLRNRDTELRQLVHSLVSECLKLLEDEEPQNDEISIRHLQRCLLAAGDEDNAKALWQSTRTPLLSATISGHLKADRRRSSSPKIGGLSPRMSLSPNRRSKQIFLTKIFSEGNDVSCDHCLKRFEPSETFAVCRYCIDLKFCMPCLDVIKIQKFEPGHTSVCRPSHDWLMVPPLTVNLQANEILVKDQVCKLEEWKSRLRKEWVQTKQGKETTEMQECYDGNFVVGKAVPPKGLLLCAYCSIPSAIASKASRLSFQPSSADMSARSHPTHVDSASDIIT
;
A
#
# COMPACT_ATOMS: atom_id res chain seq x y z
N MET A 1 -24.91 -17.44 15.98
CA MET A 1 -25.30 -18.38 14.91
C MET A 1 -26.70 -18.09 14.40
N THR A 2 -27.77 -18.21 15.20
CA THR A 2 -29.16 -17.98 14.75
C THR A 2 -29.73 -16.62 15.11
N ASP A 3 -29.23 -15.97 16.16
CA ASP A 3 -29.65 -14.62 16.60
C ASP A 3 -29.05 -13.54 15.67
N PRO A 4 -29.88 -12.71 14.99
CA PRO A 4 -29.39 -11.68 14.07
C PRO A 4 -28.68 -10.51 14.75
N ASP A 5 -29.13 -10.08 15.94
CA ASP A 5 -28.56 -8.92 16.63
C ASP A 5 -27.17 -9.30 17.20
N ILE A 6 -27.00 -10.53 17.69
CA ILE A 6 -25.69 -11.07 18.09
C ILE A 6 -24.76 -11.23 16.88
N LEU A 7 -25.26 -11.76 15.74
CA LEU A 7 -24.47 -11.90 14.51
C LEU A 7 -23.95 -10.54 14.02
N LEU A 8 -24.84 -9.56 13.86
CA LEU A 8 -24.49 -8.23 13.38
C LEU A 8 -23.55 -7.52 14.35
N THR A 9 -23.78 -7.62 15.66
CA THR A 9 -22.88 -7.02 16.67
C THR A 9 -21.49 -7.64 16.63
N TRP A 10 -21.39 -8.97 16.53
CA TRP A 10 -20.12 -9.68 16.48
C TRP A 10 -19.31 -9.35 15.23
N THR A 11 -19.95 -9.25 14.06
CA THR A 11 -19.25 -8.94 12.80
C THR A 11 -18.99 -7.45 12.59
N ASN A 12 -19.84 -6.55 13.10
CA ASN A 12 -19.63 -5.11 12.97
C ASN A 12 -18.52 -4.58 13.91
N LEU A 13 -18.17 -5.33 14.96
CA LEU A 13 -17.03 -5.01 15.84
C LEU A 13 -15.70 -5.57 15.33
N PHE A 14 -15.72 -6.59 14.47
CA PHE A 14 -14.53 -7.28 13.98
C PHE A 14 -14.76 -7.78 12.55
N GLU A 15 -14.23 -7.11 11.52
CA GLU A 15 -14.38 -7.58 10.13
C GLU A 15 -13.71 -8.96 9.91
N GLU A 16 -12.59 -9.20 10.58
CA GLU A 16 -11.85 -10.48 10.64
C GLU A 16 -12.64 -11.63 11.30
N SER A 17 -13.82 -11.36 11.89
CA SER A 17 -14.66 -12.38 12.53
C SER A 17 -15.06 -13.52 11.58
N LEU A 18 -15.22 -13.23 10.29
CA LEU A 18 -15.60 -14.22 9.29
C LEU A 18 -14.43 -15.09 8.81
N ASP A 19 -13.18 -14.74 9.10
CA ASP A 19 -12.00 -15.57 8.78
C ASP A 19 -12.01 -16.91 9.57
N ILE A 20 -12.88 -17.03 10.58
CA ILE A 20 -13.19 -18.31 11.21
C ILE A 20 -13.81 -19.31 10.23
N TRP A 21 -14.48 -18.86 9.16
CA TRP A 21 -15.13 -19.72 8.17
C TRP A 21 -14.18 -20.10 7.03
N THR A 22 -13.26 -21.00 7.35
CA THR A 22 -12.57 -21.81 6.32
C THR A 22 -13.36 -23.09 6.07
N ASP A 23 -13.21 -23.72 4.90
CA ASP A 23 -13.80 -25.04 4.60
C ASP A 23 -13.53 -26.05 5.72
N ARG A 24 -12.31 -26.01 6.29
CA ARG A 24 -11.88 -26.90 7.36
C ARG A 24 -12.58 -26.63 8.68
N ASN A 25 -12.84 -25.36 9.00
CA ASN A 25 -13.58 -25.01 10.21
C ASN A 25 -15.08 -25.29 10.05
N ILE A 26 -15.62 -25.15 8.84
CA ILE A 26 -16.99 -25.59 8.48
C ILE A 26 -17.12 -27.10 8.69
N GLU A 27 -16.18 -27.91 8.19
CA GLU A 27 -16.12 -29.37 8.48
C GLU A 27 -16.10 -29.66 9.98
N ILE A 28 -15.23 -28.98 10.75
CA ILE A 28 -15.06 -29.20 12.19
C ILE A 28 -16.34 -28.86 12.96
N VAL A 29 -17.00 -27.73 12.66
CA VAL A 29 -18.26 -27.34 13.29
C VAL A 29 -19.38 -28.30 12.89
N SER A 30 -19.47 -28.70 11.61
CA SER A 30 -20.41 -29.73 11.14
C SER A 30 -20.18 -31.12 11.76
N GLN A 31 -18.96 -31.42 12.22
CA GLN A 31 -18.66 -32.65 12.96
C GLN A 31 -19.01 -32.51 14.45
N TRP A 32 -18.63 -31.40 15.10
CA TRP A 32 -18.94 -31.14 16.51
C TRP A 32 -20.45 -31.10 16.78
N LEU A 33 -21.22 -30.53 15.87
CA LEU A 33 -22.68 -30.50 15.94
C LEU A 33 -23.36 -31.88 15.79
N ARG A 34 -22.61 -32.96 15.50
CA ARG A 34 -23.11 -34.35 15.54
C ARG A 34 -22.84 -35.05 16.88
N ASP A 35 -22.10 -34.41 17.79
CA ASP A 35 -21.80 -34.97 19.10
C ASP A 35 -23.04 -34.91 20.02
N ALA A 36 -23.39 -36.05 20.61
CA ALA A 36 -24.55 -36.19 21.47
C ALA A 36 -24.45 -35.32 22.73
N ASP A 37 -23.25 -35.13 23.28
CA ASP A 37 -23.03 -34.29 24.47
C ASP A 37 -23.15 -32.81 24.10
N ALA A 38 -22.63 -32.39 22.94
CA ALA A 38 -22.71 -31.02 22.46
C ALA A 38 -24.15 -30.56 22.18
N ILE A 39 -25.01 -31.46 21.69
CA ILE A 39 -26.42 -31.15 21.43
C ILE A 39 -27.35 -31.45 22.61
N SER A 40 -26.87 -32.10 23.68
CA SER A 40 -27.69 -32.63 24.78
C SER A 40 -28.64 -31.57 25.39
N SER A 41 -28.12 -30.38 25.67
CA SER A 41 -28.80 -29.26 26.33
C SER A 41 -29.66 -28.38 25.40
N LEU A 42 -29.57 -28.56 24.09
CA LEU A 42 -30.28 -27.73 23.11
C LEU A 42 -31.81 -27.91 23.17
N THR A 43 -32.55 -26.85 22.84
CA THR A 43 -34.02 -26.90 22.69
C THR A 43 -34.45 -27.79 21.51
N PRO A 44 -35.72 -28.23 21.42
CA PRO A 44 -36.20 -29.02 20.28
C PRO A 44 -36.00 -28.32 18.93
N GLU A 45 -36.21 -27.01 18.87
CA GLU A 45 -36.00 -26.18 17.68
C GLU A 45 -34.51 -26.12 17.28
N GLN A 46 -33.62 -25.88 18.25
CA GLN A 46 -32.18 -25.90 18.03
C GLN A 46 -31.68 -27.28 17.58
N LYS A 47 -32.27 -28.36 18.09
CA LYS A 47 -31.94 -29.75 17.69
C LYS A 47 -32.33 -30.03 16.24
N GLU A 48 -33.48 -29.56 15.77
CA GLU A 48 -33.88 -29.72 14.37
C GLU A 48 -33.04 -28.85 13.44
N TRP A 49 -32.70 -27.61 13.83
CA TRP A 49 -31.72 -26.81 13.07
C TRP A 49 -30.37 -27.53 12.99
N THR A 50 -29.82 -28.01 14.11
CA THR A 50 -28.54 -28.73 14.15
C THR A 50 -28.55 -29.98 13.25
N LYS A 51 -29.65 -30.73 13.24
CA LYS A 51 -29.87 -31.87 12.33
C LYS A 51 -29.86 -31.47 10.84
N SER A 52 -30.35 -30.27 10.50
CA SER A 52 -30.23 -29.72 9.13
C SER A 52 -28.82 -29.23 8.81
N ALA A 53 -28.17 -28.52 9.74
CA ALA A 53 -26.82 -27.95 9.61
C ALA A 53 -25.73 -29.01 9.49
N THR A 54 -25.90 -30.14 10.18
CA THR A 54 -25.00 -31.30 10.08
C THR A 54 -25.17 -32.10 8.79
N ALA A 55 -26.28 -31.90 8.05
CA ALA A 55 -26.54 -32.54 6.76
C ALA A 55 -26.07 -31.69 5.56
N SER A 56 -25.91 -30.37 5.71
CA SER A 56 -25.40 -29.48 4.65
C SER A 56 -24.66 -28.26 5.22
N PRO A 57 -23.42 -27.98 4.77
CA PRO A 57 -22.70 -26.74 5.08
C PRO A 57 -23.49 -25.46 4.83
N ALA A 58 -24.33 -25.43 3.79
CA ALA A 58 -25.21 -24.29 3.52
C ALA A 58 -26.23 -24.07 4.64
N LYS A 59 -26.78 -25.13 5.24
CA LYS A 59 -27.76 -25.03 6.35
C LYS A 59 -27.13 -24.69 7.70
N LEU A 60 -25.83 -24.95 7.86
CA LEU A 60 -25.05 -24.42 8.98
C LEU A 60 -24.92 -22.90 8.91
N LEU A 61 -24.66 -22.34 7.71
CA LEU A 61 -24.41 -20.91 7.53
C LEU A 61 -25.66 -20.12 7.09
N GLU A 62 -26.77 -20.77 6.73
CA GLU A 62 -27.98 -20.10 6.25
C GLU A 62 -28.51 -19.02 7.22
N PRO A 63 -28.62 -19.19 8.55
CA PRO A 63 -29.12 -18.13 9.43
C PRO A 63 -28.25 -16.86 9.39
N MET A 64 -26.94 -17.03 9.22
CA MET A 64 -25.99 -15.95 9.01
C MET A 64 -26.18 -15.31 7.62
N GLY A 65 -26.26 -16.11 6.57
CA GLY A 65 -26.53 -15.64 5.21
C GLY A 65 -27.86 -14.89 5.08
N ARG A 66 -28.93 -15.34 5.75
CA ARG A 66 -30.25 -14.66 5.78
C ARG A 66 -30.18 -13.30 6.48
N THR A 67 -29.38 -13.21 7.55
CA THR A 67 -29.12 -11.95 8.26
C THR A 67 -28.40 -10.95 7.35
N PHE A 68 -27.33 -11.37 6.67
CA PHE A 68 -26.61 -10.52 5.72
C PHE A 68 -27.38 -10.23 4.43
N ALA A 69 -28.24 -11.14 3.95
CA ALA A 69 -29.14 -10.89 2.83
C ALA A 69 -30.12 -9.75 3.13
N LYS A 70 -30.68 -9.72 4.35
CA LYS A 70 -31.52 -8.61 4.82
C LYS A 70 -30.70 -7.32 4.99
N ALA A 71 -29.51 -7.38 5.57
CA ALA A 71 -28.64 -6.20 5.68
C ALA A 71 -28.15 -5.68 4.32
N TRP A 72 -28.03 -6.55 3.31
CA TRP A 72 -27.62 -6.18 1.95
C TRP A 72 -28.75 -5.48 1.18
N LEU A 73 -29.91 -6.12 1.05
CA LEU A 73 -30.95 -5.73 0.09
C LEU A 73 -32.33 -5.44 0.71
N GLY A 74 -32.50 -5.69 2.02
CA GLY A 74 -33.75 -5.48 2.74
C GLY A 74 -33.83 -4.08 3.36
N GLU A 75 -35.01 -3.47 3.31
CA GLU A 75 -35.25 -2.19 3.96
C GLU A 75 -35.39 -2.34 5.49
N GLY A 76 -35.06 -1.28 6.23
CA GLY A 76 -35.20 -1.25 7.69
C GLY A 76 -34.18 -2.10 8.46
N SER A 77 -32.99 -2.35 7.90
CA SER A 77 -31.86 -2.81 8.73
C SER A 77 -31.53 -1.77 9.80
N ARG A 78 -31.39 -2.19 11.05
CA ARG A 78 -31.04 -1.31 12.18
C ARG A 78 -29.56 -0.92 12.23
N ILE A 79 -28.71 -1.72 11.59
CA ILE A 79 -27.25 -1.58 11.56
C ILE A 79 -26.86 -1.40 10.09
N TYR A 80 -26.01 -0.39 9.80
CA TYR A 80 -25.43 -0.23 8.48
C TYR A 80 -24.37 -1.30 8.22
N MET A 81 -24.23 -1.75 6.98
CA MET A 81 -23.14 -2.63 6.60
C MET A 81 -22.77 -2.43 5.13
N THR A 82 -21.48 -2.58 4.80
CA THR A 82 -20.97 -2.32 3.45
C THR A 82 -21.53 -3.32 2.44
N THR A 83 -21.84 -2.84 1.23
CA THR A 83 -22.45 -3.67 0.18
C THR A 83 -21.55 -4.80 -0.31
N LEU A 84 -20.22 -4.63 -0.23
CA LEU A 84 -19.25 -5.68 -0.54
C LEU A 84 -19.25 -6.80 0.50
N PHE A 85 -19.24 -6.46 1.80
CA PHE A 85 -19.17 -7.46 2.87
C PHE A 85 -20.41 -8.38 2.85
N CYS A 86 -21.61 -7.79 2.77
CA CYS A 86 -22.82 -8.59 2.71
C CYS A 86 -22.92 -9.42 1.43
N PHE A 87 -22.56 -8.86 0.25
CA PHE A 87 -22.50 -9.64 -1.00
C PHE A 87 -21.48 -10.79 -0.90
N GLY A 88 -20.31 -10.54 -0.31
CA GLY A 88 -19.24 -11.52 -0.11
C GLY A 88 -19.71 -12.75 0.66
N VAL A 89 -20.50 -12.57 1.72
CA VAL A 89 -21.15 -13.69 2.44
C VAL A 89 -22.27 -14.31 1.62
N VAL A 90 -23.17 -13.49 1.07
CA VAL A 90 -24.43 -13.97 0.47
C VAL A 90 -24.20 -14.75 -0.83
N GLN A 91 -23.16 -14.46 -1.61
CA GLN A 91 -22.81 -15.25 -2.81
C GLN A 91 -22.33 -16.68 -2.47
N SER A 92 -21.80 -16.90 -1.27
CA SER A 92 -21.22 -18.19 -0.86
C SER A 92 -22.29 -19.21 -0.46
N LEU A 93 -23.49 -18.77 -0.05
CA LEU A 93 -24.58 -19.68 0.31
C LEU A 93 -25.14 -20.48 -0.88
N PRO A 94 -25.54 -19.89 -2.03
CA PRO A 94 -25.98 -20.67 -3.18
C PRO A 94 -24.86 -21.53 -3.78
N LEU A 95 -23.60 -21.15 -3.60
CA LEU A 95 -22.43 -21.95 -3.98
C LEU A 95 -22.29 -23.22 -3.13
N LEU A 96 -22.45 -23.11 -1.80
CA LEU A 96 -22.53 -24.24 -0.88
C LEU A 96 -23.78 -25.11 -1.11
N GLU A 97 -24.93 -24.52 -1.47
CA GLU A 97 -26.14 -25.27 -1.84
C GLU A 97 -25.96 -26.07 -3.15
N GLY A 98 -25.13 -25.57 -4.07
CA GLY A 98 -24.69 -26.28 -5.27
C GLY A 98 -23.61 -27.36 -5.02
N GLY A 99 -23.14 -27.53 -3.78
CA GLY A 99 -22.08 -28.50 -3.43
C GLY A 99 -20.65 -28.00 -3.66
N GLY A 100 -20.47 -26.71 -3.95
CA GLY A 100 -19.17 -26.04 -3.90
C GLY A 100 -18.68 -25.84 -2.46
N LYS A 101 -17.53 -25.19 -2.32
CA LYS A 101 -16.90 -24.84 -1.04
C LYS A 101 -17.12 -23.38 -0.67
N TRP A 102 -16.74 -23.00 0.55
CA TRP A 102 -16.73 -21.60 0.96
C TRP A 102 -15.56 -20.87 0.31
N SER A 103 -14.38 -21.49 0.29
CA SER A 103 -13.19 -20.94 -0.35
C SER A 103 -13.37 -20.69 -1.85
N ASP A 104 -14.25 -21.43 -2.54
CA ASP A 104 -14.53 -21.21 -3.97
C ASP A 104 -15.04 -19.77 -4.23
N SER A 105 -15.69 -19.14 -3.25
CA SER A 105 -16.12 -17.73 -3.29
C SER A 105 -14.97 -16.71 -3.24
N GLU A 106 -13.75 -17.14 -2.90
CA GLU A 106 -12.51 -16.35 -2.88
C GLU A 106 -11.62 -16.65 -4.10
N TYR A 107 -11.37 -17.94 -4.38
CA TYR A 107 -10.35 -18.35 -5.37
C TYR A 107 -10.88 -18.47 -6.81
N HIS A 108 -12.18 -18.73 -7.00
CA HIS A 108 -12.78 -19.02 -8.32
C HIS A 108 -13.56 -17.83 -8.94
N TRP A 109 -13.18 -16.59 -8.58
CA TRP A 109 -13.82 -15.33 -9.02
C TRP A 109 -13.94 -15.12 -10.53
N GLN A 110 -13.11 -15.80 -11.33
CA GLN A 110 -13.05 -15.68 -12.79
C GLN A 110 -13.87 -16.76 -13.52
N ASP A 111 -14.19 -17.87 -12.86
CA ASP A 111 -14.87 -19.01 -13.48
C ASP A 111 -16.39 -18.81 -13.59
N VAL A 112 -16.94 -17.86 -12.82
CA VAL A 112 -18.35 -17.44 -12.89
C VAL A 112 -18.44 -15.92 -13.02
N SER A 113 -19.17 -15.45 -14.04
CA SER A 113 -19.31 -14.03 -14.33
C SER A 113 -19.88 -13.26 -13.13
N LEU A 114 -19.41 -12.03 -12.92
CA LEU A 114 -19.83 -11.22 -11.77
C LEU A 114 -21.35 -10.94 -11.80
N GLU A 115 -21.93 -10.74 -12.98
CA GLU A 115 -23.36 -10.56 -13.16
C GLU A 115 -24.14 -11.81 -12.73
N THR A 116 -23.67 -13.00 -13.11
CA THR A 116 -24.24 -14.28 -12.67
C THR A 116 -24.17 -14.42 -11.14
N ARG A 117 -23.03 -14.09 -10.51
CA ARG A 117 -22.86 -14.18 -9.05
C ARG A 117 -23.75 -13.19 -8.30
N ILE A 118 -23.85 -11.94 -8.77
CA ILE A 118 -24.74 -10.94 -8.17
C ILE A 118 -26.21 -11.36 -8.30
N GLN A 119 -26.63 -11.85 -9.47
CA GLN A 119 -28.01 -12.31 -9.68
C GLN A 119 -28.34 -13.54 -8.84
N GLN A 120 -27.46 -14.56 -8.77
CA GLN A 120 -27.61 -15.73 -7.91
C GLN A 120 -27.68 -15.35 -6.41
N ALA A 121 -26.79 -14.47 -5.96
CA ALA A 121 -26.79 -13.98 -4.58
C ALA A 121 -28.07 -13.19 -4.25
N ALA A 122 -28.55 -12.37 -5.17
CA ALA A 122 -29.75 -11.54 -4.97
C ALA A 122 -31.06 -12.35 -5.03
N ASP A 123 -31.11 -13.38 -5.88
CA ASP A 123 -32.22 -14.34 -5.93
C ASP A 123 -32.24 -15.21 -4.66
N TRP A 124 -31.07 -15.72 -4.22
CA TRP A 124 -30.96 -16.42 -2.94
C TRP A 124 -31.35 -15.52 -1.76
N ALA A 125 -30.96 -14.24 -1.78
CA ALA A 125 -31.31 -13.26 -0.75
C ALA A 125 -32.83 -13.04 -0.63
N ASN A 126 -33.59 -13.20 -1.71
CA ASN A 126 -35.06 -13.14 -1.76
C ASN A 126 -35.64 -11.91 -1.04
N GLN A 127 -35.03 -10.74 -1.26
CA GLN A 127 -35.51 -9.45 -0.71
C GLN A 127 -36.37 -8.71 -1.74
N PRO A 128 -37.38 -7.91 -1.32
CA PRO A 128 -38.23 -7.15 -2.24
C PRO A 128 -37.43 -6.19 -3.13
N ARG A 129 -37.65 -6.24 -4.45
CA ARG A 129 -37.00 -5.35 -5.44
C ARG A 129 -37.52 -3.91 -5.36
N THR A 130 -37.18 -3.16 -4.32
CA THR A 130 -37.52 -1.73 -4.14
C THR A 130 -36.47 -0.80 -4.77
N GLY A 131 -36.62 0.52 -4.63
CA GLY A 131 -35.57 1.48 -4.98
C GLY A 131 -34.32 1.32 -4.11
N HIS A 132 -34.48 0.99 -2.81
CA HIS A 132 -33.35 0.67 -1.93
C HIS A 132 -32.57 -0.56 -2.41
N TRP A 133 -33.27 -1.65 -2.74
CA TRP A 133 -32.69 -2.87 -3.33
C TRP A 133 -31.84 -2.54 -4.56
N LEU A 134 -32.38 -1.73 -5.48
CA LEU A 134 -31.70 -1.32 -6.71
C LEU A 134 -30.42 -0.51 -6.42
N ARG A 135 -30.45 0.44 -5.48
CA ARG A 135 -29.23 1.17 -5.05
C ARG A 135 -28.21 0.26 -4.38
N ARG A 136 -28.63 -0.72 -3.57
CA ARG A 136 -27.68 -1.61 -2.88
C ARG A 136 -26.97 -2.56 -3.87
N ILE A 137 -27.66 -3.06 -4.90
CA ILE A 137 -27.01 -3.76 -6.02
C ILE A 137 -26.09 -2.82 -6.82
N GLY A 138 -26.57 -1.61 -7.15
CA GLY A 138 -25.77 -0.60 -7.85
C GLY A 138 -24.47 -0.26 -7.11
N SER A 139 -24.53 -0.15 -5.78
CA SER A 139 -23.35 0.09 -4.94
C SER A 139 -22.43 -1.13 -4.83
N THR A 140 -22.95 -2.36 -4.85
CA THR A 140 -22.09 -3.56 -5.01
C THR A 140 -21.34 -3.51 -6.34
N LEU A 141 -22.02 -3.21 -7.45
CA LEU A 141 -21.40 -3.09 -8.78
C LEU A 141 -20.35 -1.96 -8.82
N LEU A 142 -20.67 -0.79 -8.25
CA LEU A 142 -19.79 0.37 -8.16
C LEU A 142 -18.48 0.03 -7.43
N ASN A 143 -18.59 -0.59 -6.25
CA ASN A 143 -17.45 -0.99 -5.43
C ASN A 143 -16.63 -2.15 -6.04
N LEU A 144 -17.15 -2.83 -7.07
CA LEU A 144 -16.44 -3.83 -7.87
C LEU A 144 -15.90 -3.28 -9.21
N GLY A 145 -16.08 -1.98 -9.48
CA GLY A 145 -15.56 -1.30 -10.67
C GLY A 145 -16.45 -1.36 -11.92
N GLU A 146 -17.68 -1.87 -11.80
CA GLU A 146 -18.68 -1.96 -12.89
C GLU A 146 -19.53 -0.68 -12.96
N HIS A 147 -18.88 0.48 -13.12
CA HIS A 147 -19.51 1.80 -12.94
C HIS A 147 -20.72 2.05 -13.87
N THR A 148 -20.68 1.56 -15.11
CA THR A 148 -21.78 1.72 -16.07
C THR A 148 -23.02 0.93 -15.65
N LYS A 149 -22.86 -0.33 -15.21
CA LYS A 149 -23.96 -1.13 -14.68
C LYS A 149 -24.47 -0.55 -13.36
N ALA A 150 -23.58 -0.04 -12.51
CA ALA A 150 -23.98 0.68 -11.29
C ALA A 150 -24.90 1.88 -11.61
N LEU A 151 -24.55 2.69 -12.62
CA LEU A 151 -25.35 3.82 -13.10
C LEU A 151 -26.73 3.38 -13.62
N GLU A 152 -26.82 2.28 -14.38
CA GLU A 152 -28.09 1.69 -14.80
C GLU A 152 -28.98 1.33 -13.60
N TYR A 153 -28.41 0.71 -12.57
CA TYR A 153 -29.13 0.38 -11.33
C TYR A 153 -29.56 1.62 -10.52
N PHE A 154 -28.76 2.70 -10.51
CA PHE A 154 -29.13 3.95 -9.85
C PHE A 154 -30.22 4.73 -10.60
N ASN A 155 -30.19 4.72 -11.94
CA ASN A 155 -31.28 5.26 -12.77
C ASN A 155 -32.58 4.48 -12.51
N ASN A 156 -32.55 3.15 -12.62
CA ASN A 156 -33.71 2.30 -12.31
C ASN A 156 -34.23 2.49 -10.88
N ALA A 157 -33.36 2.80 -9.90
CA ALA A 157 -33.78 3.13 -8.54
C ALA A 157 -34.50 4.49 -8.47
N PHE A 158 -33.98 5.50 -9.17
CA PHE A 158 -34.59 6.83 -9.23
C PHE A 158 -35.95 6.81 -9.95
N ASP A 159 -36.06 6.12 -11.09
CA ASP A 159 -37.32 5.95 -11.82
C ASP A 159 -38.40 5.23 -10.99
N LYS A 160 -37.99 4.48 -9.95
CA LYS A 160 -38.89 3.69 -9.10
C LYS A 160 -39.46 4.44 -7.89
N ASP A 161 -38.74 5.39 -7.32
CA ASP A 161 -39.19 6.11 -6.10
C ASP A 161 -38.92 7.64 -6.09
N GLY A 162 -38.30 8.19 -7.13
CA GLY A 162 -38.01 9.62 -7.29
C GLY A 162 -37.00 10.21 -6.29
N ASN A 163 -36.34 9.39 -5.47
CA ASN A 163 -35.49 9.88 -4.38
C ASN A 163 -34.13 10.40 -4.89
N LYS A 164 -34.09 11.69 -5.26
CA LYS A 164 -32.87 12.41 -5.66
C LYS A 164 -31.74 12.28 -4.64
N ALA A 165 -32.03 12.42 -3.35
CA ALA A 165 -31.00 12.47 -2.30
C ALA A 165 -30.21 11.16 -2.18
N GLU A 166 -30.87 10.01 -2.34
CA GLU A 166 -30.24 8.69 -2.29
C GLU A 166 -29.60 8.26 -3.62
N SER A 167 -30.14 8.71 -4.77
CA SER A 167 -29.66 8.29 -6.10
C SER A 167 -28.61 9.24 -6.71
N PHE A 168 -28.82 10.55 -6.68
CA PHE A 168 -28.04 11.49 -7.53
C PHE A 168 -26.56 11.58 -7.13
N GLY A 169 -26.24 11.52 -5.84
CA GLY A 169 -24.85 11.47 -5.39
C GLY A 169 -24.12 10.18 -5.81
N ARG A 170 -24.84 9.06 -5.96
CA ARG A 170 -24.28 7.79 -6.45
C ARG A 170 -24.13 7.79 -7.97
N MET A 171 -25.10 8.37 -8.69
CA MET A 171 -25.02 8.61 -10.13
C MET A 171 -23.85 9.54 -10.47
N GLY A 172 -23.68 10.65 -9.74
CA GLY A 172 -22.59 11.60 -9.94
C GLY A 172 -21.21 10.96 -9.80
N LEU A 173 -21.05 10.11 -8.78
CA LEU A 173 -19.84 9.30 -8.59
C LEU A 173 -19.58 8.33 -9.76
N CYS A 174 -20.62 7.66 -10.29
CA CYS A 174 -20.48 6.85 -11.51
C CYS A 174 -20.09 7.68 -12.74
N HIS A 175 -20.63 8.89 -12.91
CA HIS A 175 -20.25 9.78 -14.00
C HIS A 175 -18.78 10.22 -13.88
N GLY A 176 -18.34 10.63 -12.69
CA GLY A 176 -16.95 11.04 -12.44
C GLY A 176 -15.94 9.88 -12.61
N LEU A 177 -16.29 8.68 -12.15
CA LEU A 177 -15.51 7.44 -12.36
C LEU A 177 -15.57 6.91 -13.80
N ASN A 178 -16.38 7.51 -14.67
CA ASN A 178 -16.40 7.29 -16.11
C ASN A 178 -15.87 8.50 -16.92
N GLY A 179 -15.25 9.48 -16.25
CA GLY A 179 -14.65 10.67 -16.89
C GLY A 179 -15.63 11.79 -17.29
N ASN A 180 -16.93 11.64 -16.98
CA ASN A 180 -17.99 12.59 -17.33
C ASN A 180 -18.16 13.68 -16.25
N TYR A 181 -17.11 14.47 -16.03
CA TYR A 181 -17.00 15.36 -14.87
C TYR A 181 -18.05 16.47 -14.83
N GLU A 182 -18.51 16.97 -15.97
CA GLU A 182 -19.54 18.02 -16.05
C GLU A 182 -20.91 17.54 -15.56
N GLU A 183 -21.31 16.31 -15.89
CA GLU A 183 -22.57 15.72 -15.42
C GLU A 183 -22.46 15.25 -13.96
N ALA A 184 -21.29 14.76 -13.55
CA ALA A 184 -21.00 14.51 -12.14
C ALA A 184 -21.16 15.79 -11.29
N LEU A 185 -20.60 16.91 -11.75
CA LEU A 185 -20.79 18.22 -11.11
C LEU A 185 -22.25 18.64 -11.06
N ARG A 186 -23.01 18.44 -12.14
CA ARG A 186 -24.43 18.79 -12.18
C ARG A 186 -25.22 18.02 -11.11
N LEU A 187 -25.00 16.71 -11.02
CA LEU A 187 -25.65 15.82 -10.05
C LEU A 187 -25.26 16.14 -8.60
N HIS A 188 -23.96 16.29 -8.31
CA HIS A 188 -23.50 16.61 -6.95
C HIS A 188 -23.94 18.00 -6.47
N ARG A 189 -24.06 18.99 -7.39
CA ARG A 189 -24.59 20.33 -7.06
C ARG A 189 -26.09 20.32 -6.78
N GLU A 190 -26.84 19.47 -7.46
CA GLU A 190 -28.26 19.26 -7.16
C GLU A 190 -28.45 18.60 -5.79
N CYS A 191 -27.52 17.73 -5.36
CA CYS A 191 -27.47 17.21 -3.98
C CYS A 191 -27.05 18.27 -2.95
N GLU A 192 -26.01 19.08 -3.23
CA GLU A 192 -25.56 20.20 -2.39
C GLU A 192 -26.73 21.15 -2.09
N SER A 193 -27.37 21.68 -3.13
CA SER A 193 -28.49 22.61 -3.00
C SER A 193 -29.70 22.00 -2.28
N LEU A 194 -29.97 20.69 -2.48
CA LEU A 194 -31.06 19.99 -1.79
C LEU A 194 -30.80 19.84 -0.27
N GLU A 195 -29.58 19.52 0.13
CA GLU A 195 -29.21 19.40 1.56
C GLU A 195 -29.14 20.78 2.24
N GLU A 196 -28.60 21.80 1.57
CA GLU A 196 -28.60 23.19 2.05
C GLU A 196 -30.04 23.71 2.25
N THR A 197 -30.93 23.50 1.28
CA THR A 197 -32.34 23.91 1.37
C THR A 197 -33.04 23.23 2.55
N ARG A 198 -32.89 21.90 2.70
CA ARG A 198 -33.49 21.15 3.81
C ARG A 198 -32.98 21.59 5.19
N MET A 199 -31.70 21.96 5.30
CA MET A 199 -31.14 22.52 6.54
C MET A 199 -31.68 23.93 6.82
N ALA A 200 -31.81 24.79 5.80
CA ALA A 200 -32.36 26.14 5.95
C ALA A 200 -33.88 26.14 6.28
N GLU A 201 -34.63 25.20 5.73
CA GLU A 201 -36.06 25.00 6.00
C GLU A 201 -36.34 24.25 7.33
N GLY A 202 -35.30 23.74 8.01
CA GLY A 202 -35.44 23.03 9.29
C GLY A 202 -36.10 21.66 9.18
N LEU A 203 -35.99 20.98 8.02
CA LEU A 203 -36.67 19.70 7.75
C LEU A 203 -36.05 18.48 8.46
N TYR A 204 -35.03 18.69 9.30
CA TYR A 204 -34.34 17.66 10.06
C TYR A 204 -34.72 17.74 11.54
N ASN A 205 -35.28 16.65 12.07
CA ASN A 205 -35.97 16.65 13.37
C ASN A 205 -35.07 16.20 14.54
N THR A 206 -33.92 15.60 14.26
CA THR A 206 -32.97 15.12 15.27
C THR A 206 -31.54 15.56 14.96
N ASP A 207 -30.70 15.63 16.00
CA ASP A 207 -29.27 15.90 15.83
C ASP A 207 -28.57 14.88 14.92
N GLN A 208 -29.06 13.64 14.87
CA GLN A 208 -28.52 12.60 14.00
C GLN A 208 -28.87 12.85 12.52
N ASP A 209 -30.08 13.35 12.23
CA ASP A 209 -30.45 13.78 10.88
C ASP A 209 -29.56 14.93 10.40
N VAL A 210 -29.28 15.90 11.27
CA VAL A 210 -28.41 17.06 10.99
C VAL A 210 -26.94 16.62 10.83
N LYS A 211 -26.43 15.71 11.67
CA LYS A 211 -25.10 15.09 11.49
C LYS A 211 -25.01 14.39 10.12
N GLY A 212 -26.03 13.61 9.75
CA GLY A 212 -26.11 12.93 8.46
C GLY A 212 -26.21 13.90 7.26
N ALA A 213 -26.96 15.00 7.39
CA ALA A 213 -27.07 16.04 6.36
C ALA A 213 -25.73 16.74 6.12
N LYS A 214 -25.02 17.13 7.19
CA LYS A 214 -23.67 17.69 7.09
C LYS A 214 -22.68 16.73 6.43
N TRP A 215 -22.72 15.45 6.80
CA TRP A 215 -21.89 14.43 6.15
C TRP A 215 -22.22 14.26 4.66
N ARG A 216 -23.52 14.23 4.28
CA ARG A 216 -23.92 14.16 2.86
C ARG A 216 -23.49 15.39 2.08
N LEU A 217 -23.61 16.60 2.65
CA LEU A 217 -23.14 17.83 2.03
C LEU A 217 -21.62 17.81 1.84
N TYR A 218 -20.86 17.48 2.90
CA TYR A 218 -19.40 17.27 2.85
C TYR A 218 -18.99 16.33 1.71
N ARG A 219 -19.61 15.15 1.59
CA ARG A 219 -19.25 14.16 0.56
C ARG A 219 -19.56 14.66 -0.84
N ASN A 220 -20.66 15.37 -1.06
CA ASN A 220 -20.94 15.98 -2.36
C ASN A 220 -19.95 17.11 -2.70
N GLN A 221 -19.60 17.96 -1.73
CA GLN A 221 -18.59 19.01 -1.90
C GLN A 221 -17.19 18.44 -2.20
N ALA A 222 -16.81 17.34 -1.55
CA ALA A 222 -15.57 16.63 -1.85
C ALA A 222 -15.55 16.03 -3.27
N GLN A 223 -16.67 15.49 -3.76
CA GLN A 223 -16.78 15.02 -5.15
C GLN A 223 -16.79 16.18 -6.17
N ILE A 224 -17.39 17.32 -5.82
CA ILE A 224 -17.31 18.54 -6.64
C ILE A 224 -15.86 19.03 -6.76
N ALA A 225 -15.12 19.04 -5.64
CA ALA A 225 -13.69 19.35 -5.64
C ALA A 225 -12.90 18.37 -6.52
N GLU A 226 -13.09 17.06 -6.37
CA GLU A 226 -12.42 16.05 -7.22
C GLU A 226 -12.74 16.25 -8.71
N CYS A 227 -13.99 16.54 -9.08
CA CYS A 227 -14.35 16.83 -10.48
C CYS A 227 -13.66 18.09 -11.01
N TYR A 228 -13.55 19.15 -10.21
CA TYR A 228 -12.79 20.34 -10.59
C TYR A 228 -11.29 20.07 -10.73
N ASN A 229 -10.69 19.30 -9.81
CA ASN A 229 -9.30 18.83 -9.89
C ASN A 229 -9.04 18.10 -11.22
N ARG A 230 -9.91 17.15 -11.59
CA ARG A 230 -9.77 16.35 -12.83
C ARG A 230 -9.92 17.16 -14.11
N MET A 231 -10.69 18.25 -14.10
CA MET A 231 -10.78 19.21 -15.22
C MET A 231 -9.65 20.25 -15.23
N GLY A 232 -8.69 20.20 -14.30
CA GLY A 232 -7.62 21.20 -14.18
C GLY A 232 -8.07 22.56 -13.60
N ARG A 233 -9.26 22.62 -13.00
CA ARG A 233 -9.87 23.83 -12.40
C ARG A 233 -9.52 23.90 -10.91
N ILE A 234 -8.23 24.11 -10.65
CA ILE A 234 -7.62 23.82 -9.35
C ILE A 234 -8.08 24.80 -8.25
N ASP A 235 -8.32 26.07 -8.58
CA ASP A 235 -8.74 27.05 -7.58
C ASP A 235 -10.20 26.83 -7.14
N GLU A 236 -11.11 26.44 -8.05
CA GLU A 236 -12.46 26.02 -7.67
C GLU A 236 -12.48 24.69 -6.90
N SER A 237 -11.52 23.79 -7.19
CA SER A 237 -11.30 22.58 -6.37
C SER A 237 -10.88 22.94 -4.95
N ILE A 238 -9.97 23.92 -4.78
CA ILE A 238 -9.53 24.41 -3.47
C ILE A 238 -10.69 25.08 -2.72
N GLU A 239 -11.50 25.90 -3.39
CA GLU A 239 -12.70 26.52 -2.81
C GLU A 239 -13.68 25.46 -2.27
N TYR A 240 -13.95 24.41 -3.03
CA TYR A 240 -14.86 23.35 -2.60
C TYR A 240 -14.26 22.44 -1.52
N CYS A 241 -12.95 22.17 -1.52
CA CYS A 241 -12.27 21.52 -0.39
C CYS A 241 -12.36 22.37 0.89
N ARG A 242 -12.34 23.70 0.79
CA ARG A 242 -12.52 24.59 1.94
C ARG A 242 -13.93 24.47 2.52
N LYS A 243 -14.97 24.62 1.69
CA LYS A 243 -16.38 24.41 2.12
C LYS A 243 -16.60 23.04 2.77
N ALA A 244 -16.03 22.00 2.18
CA ALA A 244 -16.11 20.63 2.70
C ALA A 244 -15.54 20.48 4.12
N MET A 245 -14.44 21.18 4.45
CA MET A 245 -13.88 21.22 5.81
C MET A 245 -14.71 22.07 6.78
N ASP A 246 -15.31 23.16 6.31
CA ASP A 246 -16.11 24.07 7.15
C ASP A 246 -17.48 23.47 7.56
N VAL A 247 -18.05 22.60 6.70
CA VAL A 247 -19.32 21.89 6.95
C VAL A 247 -19.17 20.76 7.97
N TYR A 248 -18.02 20.07 7.96
CA TYR A 248 -17.79 18.82 8.70
C TYR A 248 -16.33 18.73 9.16
N ASP A 249 -16.01 18.98 10.43
CA ASP A 249 -14.66 18.75 10.98
C ASP A 249 -14.59 17.35 11.60
N ALA A 250 -14.14 16.37 10.81
CA ALA A 250 -14.05 14.97 11.23
C ALA A 250 -12.92 14.77 12.26
N PRO A 251 -13.13 13.97 13.34
CA PRO A 251 -12.04 13.56 14.22
C PRO A 251 -10.93 12.78 13.50
N GLY A 252 -11.29 12.04 12.44
CA GLY A 252 -10.36 11.28 11.58
C GLY A 252 -9.73 12.07 10.43
N PHE A 253 -9.84 13.40 10.40
CA PHE A 253 -9.23 14.28 9.38
C PHE A 253 -9.60 14.02 7.90
N GLU A 254 -10.65 13.23 7.60
CA GLU A 254 -11.07 12.88 6.21
C GLU A 254 -11.16 14.10 5.26
N PRO A 255 -11.74 15.25 5.66
CA PRO A 255 -11.80 16.45 4.84
C PRO A 255 -10.43 17.11 4.61
N GLN A 256 -9.59 17.17 5.65
CA GLN A 256 -8.23 17.71 5.56
C GLN A 256 -7.34 16.82 4.68
N ILE A 257 -7.48 15.50 4.74
CA ILE A 257 -6.75 14.54 3.89
C ILE A 257 -7.17 14.70 2.42
N ALA A 258 -8.47 14.85 2.14
CA ALA A 258 -8.97 15.12 0.79
C ALA A 258 -8.41 16.45 0.23
N TYR A 259 -8.33 17.50 1.07
CA TYR A 259 -7.72 18.77 0.69
C TYR A 259 -6.20 18.64 0.45
N ILE A 260 -5.47 17.98 1.36
CA ILE A 260 -4.03 17.70 1.21
C ILE A 260 -3.72 16.93 -0.08
N LYS A 261 -4.57 15.97 -0.48
CA LYS A 261 -4.47 15.31 -1.79
C LYS A 261 -4.53 16.34 -2.92
N VAL A 262 -5.57 17.16 -3.01
CA VAL A 262 -5.70 18.19 -4.06
C VAL A 262 -4.50 19.14 -4.08
N LEU A 263 -4.01 19.56 -2.91
CA LEU A 263 -2.85 20.44 -2.81
C LEU A 263 -1.56 19.79 -3.29
N THR A 264 -1.30 18.54 -2.88
CA THR A 264 -0.07 17.82 -3.24
C THR A 264 -0.07 17.38 -4.70
N GLU A 265 -1.20 16.93 -5.25
CA GLU A 265 -1.31 16.58 -6.68
C GLU A 265 -1.05 17.79 -7.61
N ASN A 266 -1.31 19.01 -7.13
CA ASN A 266 -1.15 20.25 -7.89
C ASN A 266 0.02 21.13 -7.41
N ASN A 267 0.91 20.61 -6.56
CA ASN A 267 2.08 21.34 -6.01
C ASN A 267 1.75 22.68 -5.31
N ARG A 268 0.58 22.78 -4.68
CA ARG A 268 0.08 23.97 -3.96
C ARG A 268 0.64 24.02 -2.53
N LEU A 269 1.97 24.14 -2.47
CA LEU A 269 2.77 24.10 -1.24
C LEU A 269 2.51 25.29 -0.28
N PRO A 270 2.27 26.54 -0.74
CA PRO A 270 1.90 27.64 0.16
C PRO A 270 0.61 27.37 0.93
N GLU A 271 -0.40 26.85 0.24
CA GLU A 271 -1.69 26.47 0.84
C GLU A 271 -1.56 25.26 1.77
N LEU A 272 -0.62 24.35 1.50
CA LEU A 272 -0.30 23.21 2.38
C LEU A 272 0.33 23.69 3.69
N MET A 273 1.29 24.62 3.64
CA MET A 273 1.87 25.22 4.84
C MET A 273 0.82 26.05 5.61
N LYS A 274 -0.06 26.77 4.91
CA LYS A 274 -1.18 27.48 5.54
C LYS A 274 -2.13 26.52 6.27
N LEU A 275 -2.38 25.33 5.72
CA LEU A 275 -3.19 24.31 6.38
C LEU A 275 -2.51 23.76 7.65
N SER A 276 -1.18 23.55 7.65
CA SER A 276 -0.49 23.21 8.89
C SER A 276 -0.61 24.31 9.94
N ASP A 277 -0.52 25.59 9.58
CA ASP A 277 -0.71 26.72 10.52
C ASP A 277 -2.14 26.73 11.09
N GLU A 278 -3.15 26.52 10.25
CA GLU A 278 -4.58 26.46 10.61
C GLU A 278 -4.96 25.22 11.45
N MET A 279 -4.10 24.19 11.47
CA MET A 279 -4.20 23.06 12.39
C MET A 279 -3.35 23.27 13.65
N ASP A 280 -2.21 23.95 13.56
CA ASP A 280 -1.30 24.16 14.68
C ASP A 280 -1.82 25.23 15.67
N GLY A 281 -2.55 26.22 15.16
CA GLY A 281 -3.26 27.21 15.98
C GLY A 281 -4.51 26.68 16.71
N ARG A 282 -4.81 25.37 16.64
CA ARG A 282 -5.94 24.71 17.32
C ARG A 282 -5.45 23.66 18.31
N PHE A 283 -6.07 23.62 19.48
CA PHE A 283 -5.76 22.73 20.60
C PHE A 283 -7.07 22.21 21.21
N SER A 284 -7.06 21.02 21.79
CA SER A 284 -8.14 20.48 22.62
C SER A 284 -7.63 20.02 23.99
N ASP A 285 -8.48 20.08 25.01
CA ASP A 285 -8.12 19.70 26.39
C ASP A 285 -7.75 18.21 26.53
N ALA A 286 -8.14 17.36 25.57
CA ALA A 286 -7.78 15.94 25.54
C ALA A 286 -6.34 15.68 25.06
N ASP A 287 -5.67 16.68 24.46
CA ASP A 287 -4.53 16.46 23.56
C ASP A 287 -3.17 16.37 24.28
N ARG A 288 -3.18 16.34 25.62
CA ARG A 288 -1.99 16.52 26.49
C ARG A 288 -1.22 17.81 26.24
N GLY A 289 -1.86 18.83 25.64
CA GLY A 289 -1.23 20.10 25.26
C GLY A 289 -0.63 20.14 23.84
N ASN A 290 -0.76 19.05 23.06
CA ASN A 290 -0.41 19.06 21.64
C ASN A 290 -1.40 19.88 20.79
N SER A 291 -0.95 20.40 19.65
CA SER A 291 -1.83 21.03 18.66
C SER A 291 -2.53 19.98 17.79
N ARG A 292 -3.62 20.39 17.12
CA ARG A 292 -4.35 19.56 16.15
C ARG A 292 -3.49 19.18 14.94
N PHE A 293 -2.41 19.92 14.65
CA PHE A 293 -1.39 19.48 13.69
C PHE A 293 -0.53 18.34 14.24
N VAL A 294 -0.08 18.40 15.50
CA VAL A 294 0.63 17.27 16.14
C VAL A 294 -0.28 16.04 16.28
N GLN A 295 -1.58 16.21 16.50
CA GLN A 295 -2.56 15.11 16.41
C GLN A 295 -2.61 14.49 15.00
N PHE A 296 -2.65 15.31 13.93
CA PHE A 296 -2.59 14.81 12.56
C PHE A 296 -1.32 13.98 12.33
N LEU A 297 -0.16 14.48 12.76
CA LEU A 297 1.12 13.76 12.71
C LEU A 297 1.09 12.41 13.47
N LEU A 298 0.36 12.32 14.59
CA LEU A 298 0.27 11.10 15.43
C LEU A 298 -0.80 10.10 14.98
N THR A 299 -1.81 10.53 14.23
CA THR A 299 -3.00 9.72 13.89
C THR A 299 -3.01 9.23 12.46
N GLN A 300 -2.46 9.99 11.51
CA GLN A 300 -2.53 9.68 10.07
C GLN A 300 -1.30 8.93 9.53
N ILE A 301 -0.48 8.32 10.40
CA ILE A 301 0.65 7.49 9.97
C ILE A 301 0.15 6.12 9.47
N PRO A 302 0.61 5.63 8.29
CA PRO A 302 1.61 6.22 7.40
C PRO A 302 0.97 6.98 6.22
N ASP A 303 1.27 8.28 6.11
CA ASP A 303 0.85 9.11 4.99
C ASP A 303 2.04 9.85 4.31
N PRO A 304 2.17 9.83 2.96
CA PRO A 304 3.25 10.51 2.24
C PRO A 304 3.30 12.04 2.44
N SER A 305 2.20 12.70 2.80
CA SER A 305 2.23 14.13 3.10
C SER A 305 3.05 14.42 4.36
N ILE A 306 2.86 13.60 5.41
CA ILE A 306 3.65 13.64 6.65
C ILE A 306 5.12 13.32 6.35
N LYS A 307 5.38 12.31 5.51
CA LYS A 307 6.75 11.84 5.30
C LYS A 307 7.57 12.72 4.36
N ASP A 308 6.95 13.27 3.32
CA ASP A 308 7.65 13.93 2.22
C ASP A 308 7.09 15.33 1.90
N TRP A 309 5.78 15.54 1.79
CA TRP A 309 5.26 16.82 1.28
C TRP A 309 5.37 18.00 2.24
N PHE A 310 5.02 17.87 3.52
CA PHE A 310 5.24 18.93 4.51
C PHE A 310 6.74 19.32 4.61
N PRO A 311 7.69 18.35 4.70
CA PRO A 311 9.12 18.61 4.53
C PRO A 311 9.49 19.40 3.26
N GLN A 312 8.98 18.98 2.11
CA GLN A 312 9.26 19.62 0.81
C GLN A 312 8.61 21.01 0.65
N ALA A 313 7.54 21.28 1.38
CA ALA A 313 6.85 22.58 1.42
C ALA A 313 7.55 23.58 2.36
N ALA A 314 7.90 23.16 3.58
CA ALA A 314 8.60 24.01 4.55
C ALA A 314 9.95 24.50 4.02
N ALA A 315 10.76 23.59 3.45
CA ALA A 315 12.05 23.93 2.85
C ALA A 315 11.96 24.86 1.63
N ARG A 316 10.79 24.91 0.95
CA ARG A 316 10.53 25.85 -0.16
C ARG A 316 9.92 27.19 0.27
N ALA A 317 9.48 27.34 1.51
CA ALA A 317 8.76 28.52 1.98
C ALA A 317 9.69 29.60 2.55
N ASP A 318 10.26 29.36 3.74
CA ASP A 318 11.22 30.23 4.43
C ASP A 318 12.01 29.36 5.42
N PRO A 319 13.32 29.59 5.65
CA PRO A 319 14.11 28.79 6.57
C PRO A 319 13.47 28.60 7.96
N ARG A 320 12.80 29.62 8.52
CA ARG A 320 12.14 29.52 9.83
C ARG A 320 11.04 28.46 9.85
N ARG A 321 10.33 28.27 8.74
CA ARG A 321 9.30 27.23 8.61
C ARG A 321 9.87 25.82 8.71
N THR A 322 11.15 25.65 8.41
CA THR A 322 11.86 24.37 8.61
C THR A 322 12.01 24.08 10.11
N ASP A 323 12.42 25.07 10.90
CA ASP A 323 12.57 24.94 12.35
C ASP A 323 11.21 24.82 13.07
N ASP A 324 10.23 25.63 12.70
CA ASP A 324 8.86 25.59 13.22
C ASP A 324 8.24 24.19 13.01
N LEU A 325 8.33 23.67 11.78
CA LEU A 325 7.82 22.33 11.44
C LEU A 325 8.61 21.25 12.18
N ALA A 326 9.94 21.33 12.19
CA ALA A 326 10.79 20.37 12.87
C ALA A 326 10.42 20.25 14.37
N GLU A 327 10.08 21.36 15.04
CA GLU A 327 9.66 21.32 16.44
C GLU A 327 8.33 20.56 16.64
N ARG A 328 7.35 20.72 15.75
CA ARG A 328 6.10 19.93 15.84
C ARG A 328 6.33 18.44 15.63
N TYR A 329 7.27 18.07 14.76
CA TYR A 329 7.70 16.68 14.64
C TYR A 329 8.44 16.20 15.91
N ARG A 330 9.23 17.04 16.60
CA ARG A 330 9.81 16.68 17.91
C ARG A 330 8.72 16.45 18.97
N SER A 331 7.68 17.29 19.04
CA SER A 331 6.53 17.09 19.94
C SER A 331 5.79 15.78 19.66
N ALA A 332 5.59 15.45 18.38
CA ALA A 332 5.00 14.17 17.95
C ALA A 332 5.91 12.97 18.30
N ILE A 333 7.23 13.08 18.09
CA ILE A 333 8.20 12.03 18.46
C ILE A 333 8.20 11.78 19.97
N GLN A 334 8.17 12.84 20.79
CA GLN A 334 8.09 12.70 22.25
C GLN A 334 6.79 12.02 22.67
N SER A 335 5.65 12.45 22.12
CA SER A 335 4.34 11.83 22.41
C SER A 335 4.32 10.33 22.05
N ALA A 336 4.91 9.95 20.90
CA ALA A 336 5.06 8.55 20.50
C ALA A 336 6.04 7.75 21.40
N GLN A 337 7.06 8.40 21.98
CA GLN A 337 7.95 7.78 22.97
C GLN A 337 7.26 7.57 24.32
N ASP A 338 6.46 8.52 24.78
CA ASP A 338 5.70 8.44 26.02
C ASP A 338 4.64 7.33 25.96
N ASP A 339 3.96 7.19 24.81
CA ASP A 339 3.02 6.10 24.51
C ASP A 339 3.73 4.78 24.09
N GLN A 340 5.06 4.77 24.04
CA GLN A 340 5.94 3.63 23.68
C GLN A 340 5.75 3.06 22.25
N ASP A 341 5.08 3.78 21.35
CA ASP A 341 4.91 3.41 19.95
C ASP A 341 6.20 3.62 19.15
N SER A 342 7.06 2.60 19.19
CA SER A 342 8.33 2.57 18.46
C SER A 342 8.15 2.74 16.94
N TRP A 343 7.01 2.36 16.35
CA TRP A 343 6.81 2.50 14.91
C TRP A 343 6.52 3.94 14.53
N LYS A 344 5.56 4.60 15.21
CA LYS A 344 5.32 6.03 15.02
C LYS A 344 6.56 6.86 15.34
N GLN A 345 7.30 6.51 16.39
CA GLN A 345 8.56 7.15 16.72
C GLN A 345 9.54 7.13 15.55
N PHE A 346 9.89 5.95 15.00
CA PHE A 346 10.86 5.87 13.91
C PHE A 346 10.32 6.47 12.60
N TYR A 347 9.01 6.35 12.33
CA TYR A 347 8.37 7.01 11.18
C TYR A 347 8.52 8.54 11.24
N LEU A 348 8.21 9.15 12.40
CA LEU A 348 8.32 10.59 12.61
C LEU A 348 9.79 11.05 12.67
N GLN A 349 10.71 10.25 13.20
CA GLN A 349 12.15 10.53 13.14
C GLN A 349 12.67 10.55 11.70
N ASN A 350 12.25 9.61 10.85
CA ASN A 350 12.57 9.63 9.43
C ASN A 350 11.91 10.81 8.69
N ALA A 351 10.67 11.17 9.03
CA ALA A 351 10.00 12.32 8.43
C ALA A 351 10.67 13.66 8.83
N LEU A 352 11.08 13.80 10.10
CA LEU A 352 11.94 14.88 10.59
C LEU A 352 13.31 14.89 9.86
N GLY A 353 13.87 13.71 9.58
CA GLY A 353 15.03 13.56 8.70
C GLY A 353 14.81 14.14 7.32
N ASN A 354 13.65 13.88 6.71
CA ASN A 354 13.27 14.44 5.42
C ASN A 354 13.10 15.98 5.45
N ILE A 355 12.72 16.59 6.58
CA ILE A 355 12.71 18.07 6.75
C ILE A 355 14.13 18.62 6.54
N PHE A 356 15.09 18.11 7.31
CA PHE A 356 16.49 18.54 7.18
C PHE A 356 17.11 18.14 5.83
N LEU A 357 16.69 17.03 5.23
CA LEU A 357 17.13 16.59 3.90
C LEU A 357 16.68 17.55 2.79
N ALA A 358 15.46 18.08 2.91
CA ALA A 358 14.89 19.05 1.97
C ALA A 358 15.52 20.45 2.14
N ALA A 359 15.75 20.87 3.38
CA ALA A 359 16.44 22.12 3.73
C ALA A 359 17.98 22.07 3.55
N GLN A 360 18.53 20.90 3.21
CA GLN A 360 19.96 20.61 3.09
C GLN A 360 20.79 20.75 4.40
N ASP A 361 20.15 20.71 5.58
CA ASP A 361 20.84 20.64 6.86
C ASP A 361 21.29 19.21 7.19
N TYR A 362 22.36 18.78 6.51
CA TYR A 362 23.04 17.54 6.82
C TYR A 362 23.74 17.55 8.19
N THR A 363 23.92 18.72 8.83
CA THR A 363 24.58 18.85 10.13
C THR A 363 23.68 18.36 11.25
N THR A 364 22.38 18.68 11.18
CA THR A 364 21.35 18.15 12.10
C THR A 364 20.88 16.75 11.70
N LEU A 365 20.74 16.46 10.40
CA LEU A 365 20.28 15.15 9.91
C LEU A 365 21.22 14.00 10.32
N ILE A 366 22.53 14.16 10.11
CA ILE A 366 23.50 13.07 10.26
C ILE A 366 23.54 12.52 11.69
N PRO A 367 23.66 13.32 12.78
CA PRO A 367 23.65 12.81 14.15
C PRO A 367 22.38 12.04 14.53
N ILE A 368 21.21 12.48 14.04
CA ILE A 368 19.92 11.79 14.26
C ILE A 368 19.98 10.38 13.67
N HIS A 369 20.45 10.24 12.43
CA HIS A 369 20.46 8.96 11.73
C HIS A 369 21.66 8.07 12.09
N GLU A 370 22.81 8.64 12.45
CA GLU A 370 23.93 7.90 13.03
C GLU A 370 23.51 7.23 14.34
N ARG A 371 22.77 7.94 15.20
CA ARG A 371 22.16 7.36 16.41
C ARG A 371 21.22 6.20 16.06
N ILE A 372 20.29 6.38 15.12
CA ILE A 372 19.33 5.32 14.76
C ILE A 372 20.07 4.10 14.19
N CYS A 373 20.96 4.28 13.21
CA CYS A 373 21.60 3.17 12.49
C CYS A 373 22.69 2.45 13.31
N PHE A 374 23.43 3.15 14.18
CA PHE A 374 24.54 2.56 14.95
C PHE A 374 24.22 2.24 16.42
N HIS A 375 23.14 2.78 17.00
CA HIS A 375 22.82 2.60 18.43
C HIS A 375 21.40 2.07 18.68
N ASP A 376 20.37 2.70 18.10
CA ASP A 376 18.97 2.34 18.41
C ASP A 376 18.40 1.19 17.54
N TYR A 377 19.12 0.75 16.49
CA TYR A 377 18.71 -0.32 15.55
C TYR A 377 18.52 -1.69 16.22
N LYS A 378 17.41 -2.39 15.87
CA LYS A 378 17.08 -3.73 16.40
C LYS A 378 16.60 -4.69 15.29
N ALA A 379 17.43 -5.69 14.97
CA ALA A 379 17.16 -6.69 13.91
C ALA A 379 15.86 -7.52 14.10
N LYS A 380 15.34 -7.59 15.33
CA LYS A 380 14.14 -8.35 15.72
C LYS A 380 12.92 -7.45 16.02
N GLY A 381 12.90 -6.21 15.52
CA GLY A 381 11.72 -5.36 15.56
C GLY A 381 10.54 -5.92 14.75
N SER A 382 9.34 -5.37 14.97
CA SER A 382 8.17 -5.64 14.13
C SER A 382 8.44 -5.24 12.68
N LEU A 383 7.68 -5.79 11.73
CA LEU A 383 7.90 -5.54 10.31
C LEU A 383 7.81 -4.03 9.94
N PRO A 384 6.84 -3.24 10.45
CA PRO A 384 6.83 -1.79 10.24
C PRO A 384 8.07 -1.07 10.80
N VAL A 385 8.57 -1.47 11.99
CA VAL A 385 9.79 -0.91 12.58
C VAL A 385 11.04 -1.25 11.73
N ARG A 386 11.11 -2.47 11.16
CA ARG A 386 12.20 -2.84 10.23
C ARG A 386 12.19 -1.99 8.95
N ILE A 387 11.01 -1.73 8.38
CA ILE A 387 10.86 -0.85 7.21
C ILE A 387 11.37 0.57 7.53
N GLU A 388 11.03 1.11 8.69
CA GLU A 388 11.52 2.43 9.09
C GLU A 388 13.03 2.47 9.34
N TYR A 389 13.65 1.44 9.92
CA TYR A 389 15.11 1.39 10.01
C TYR A 389 15.79 1.39 8.64
N ILE A 390 15.25 0.69 7.64
CA ILE A 390 15.79 0.70 6.26
C ILE A 390 15.69 2.11 5.66
N ALA A 391 14.59 2.82 5.91
CA ALA A 391 14.46 4.23 5.53
C ALA A 391 15.51 5.12 6.23
N SER A 392 15.85 4.86 7.50
CA SER A 392 16.94 5.57 8.19
C SER A 392 18.31 5.31 7.56
N PHE A 393 18.62 4.07 7.18
CA PHE A 393 19.84 3.72 6.43
C PHE A 393 19.89 4.42 5.07
N LYS A 394 18.76 4.54 4.37
CA LYS A 394 18.65 5.28 3.10
C LYS A 394 18.97 6.77 3.28
N GLN A 395 18.41 7.42 4.29
CA GLN A 395 18.67 8.85 4.55
C GLN A 395 20.12 9.11 4.95
N LEU A 396 20.70 8.29 5.83
CA LEU A 396 22.11 8.43 6.21
C LEU A 396 23.06 8.18 5.05
N THR A 397 22.77 7.15 4.22
CA THR A 397 23.50 6.89 2.96
C THR A 397 23.49 8.12 2.07
N ARG A 398 22.31 8.71 1.81
CA ARG A 398 22.15 9.90 0.97
C ARG A 398 22.93 11.09 1.54
N ALA A 399 22.85 11.33 2.85
CA ALA A 399 23.59 12.42 3.50
C ALA A 399 25.12 12.24 3.44
N TYR A 400 25.63 11.02 3.68
CA TYR A 400 27.06 10.71 3.51
C TYR A 400 27.52 10.87 2.06
N PHE A 401 26.72 10.46 1.08
CA PHE A 401 27.04 10.61 -0.34
C PHE A 401 27.05 12.09 -0.77
N ILE A 402 26.11 12.90 -0.27
CA ILE A 402 26.12 14.36 -0.50
C ILE A 402 27.37 15.00 0.15
N LYS A 403 27.77 14.58 1.36
CA LYS A 403 29.02 15.04 1.96
C LYS A 403 30.28 14.57 1.23
N ALA A 404 30.24 13.43 0.53
CA ALA A 404 31.29 13.02 -0.39
C ALA A 404 31.40 13.96 -1.61
N LEU A 405 30.25 14.41 -2.15
CA LEU A 405 30.15 15.38 -3.25
C LEU A 405 30.51 16.82 -2.85
N GLU A 406 30.27 17.21 -1.59
CA GLU A 406 30.74 18.49 -1.06
C GLU A 406 32.26 18.53 -0.90
N ALA A 407 32.87 17.39 -0.54
CA ALA A 407 34.33 17.27 -0.44
C ALA A 407 35.01 17.25 -1.82
N ASP A 408 34.37 16.65 -2.83
CA ASP A 408 34.82 16.66 -4.23
C ASP A 408 33.62 16.38 -5.17
N GLN A 409 33.28 17.36 -6.02
CA GLN A 409 32.16 17.27 -6.97
C GLN A 409 32.37 16.28 -8.11
N THR A 410 33.59 15.74 -8.26
CA THR A 410 33.93 14.66 -9.21
C THR A 410 33.93 13.28 -8.57
N LEU A 411 34.07 13.21 -7.23
CA LEU A 411 34.28 12.00 -6.44
C LEU A 411 35.56 11.19 -6.79
N VAL A 412 36.54 11.80 -7.48
CA VAL A 412 37.76 11.12 -7.96
C VAL A 412 38.94 11.24 -6.98
N SER A 413 38.99 12.28 -6.15
CA SER A 413 40.10 12.56 -5.23
C SER A 413 40.00 11.86 -3.86
N GLU A 414 41.06 11.96 -3.06
CA GLU A 414 41.08 11.47 -1.67
C GLU A 414 40.14 12.24 -0.73
N ALA A 415 39.63 13.42 -1.11
CA ALA A 415 38.79 14.26 -0.24
C ALA A 415 37.48 13.54 0.15
N SER A 416 36.87 12.79 -0.77
CA SER A 416 35.70 11.94 -0.49
C SER A 416 36.05 10.68 0.34
N GLY A 417 37.33 10.36 0.56
CA GLY A 417 37.80 9.13 1.19
C GLY A 417 37.32 8.90 2.63
N LEU A 418 37.09 9.97 3.39
CA LEU A 418 36.46 9.87 4.72
C LEU A 418 35.01 9.38 4.64
N TRP A 419 34.26 9.88 3.65
CA TRP A 419 32.85 9.56 3.45
C TRP A 419 32.65 8.19 2.81
N ILE A 420 33.57 7.76 1.94
CA ILE A 420 33.66 6.37 1.46
C ILE A 420 33.79 5.42 2.66
N LYS A 421 34.72 5.67 3.60
CA LYS A 421 34.89 4.83 4.81
C LYS A 421 33.67 4.85 5.73
N LYS A 422 32.97 5.98 5.84
CA LYS A 422 31.69 6.07 6.57
C LYS A 422 30.59 5.22 5.90
N LEU A 423 30.50 5.23 4.57
CA LEU A 423 29.56 4.39 3.80
C LEU A 423 29.93 2.90 3.89
N GLU A 424 31.21 2.52 3.79
CA GLU A 424 31.69 1.15 3.98
C GLU A 424 31.31 0.61 5.37
N LYS A 425 31.51 1.40 6.42
CA LYS A 425 31.06 1.06 7.79
C LYS A 425 29.54 0.94 7.89
N LEU A 426 28.78 1.78 7.19
CA LEU A 426 27.32 1.75 7.19
C LEU A 426 26.77 0.52 6.46
N MET A 427 27.39 0.14 5.34
CA MET A 427 27.10 -1.08 4.58
C MET A 427 27.25 -2.33 5.46
N GLN A 428 28.38 -2.44 6.18
CA GLN A 428 28.65 -3.52 7.13
C GLN A 428 27.68 -3.53 8.31
N GLN A 429 27.29 -2.35 8.81
CA GLN A 429 26.31 -2.24 9.90
C GLN A 429 24.92 -2.71 9.48
N GLN A 430 24.45 -2.41 8.26
CA GLN A 430 23.18 -2.96 7.78
C GLN A 430 23.29 -4.47 7.54
N GLU A 431 24.35 -4.93 6.86
CA GLU A 431 24.60 -6.36 6.56
C GLU A 431 24.62 -7.23 7.84
N LYS A 432 25.34 -6.78 8.88
CA LYS A 432 25.44 -7.45 10.19
C LYS A 432 24.07 -7.76 10.82
N TYR A 433 23.05 -6.98 10.50
CA TYR A 433 21.73 -7.07 11.10
C TYR A 433 20.59 -7.24 10.07
N GLN A 434 20.93 -7.59 8.83
CA GLN A 434 19.97 -7.84 7.75
C GLN A 434 19.10 -9.04 8.11
N ASN A 435 17.77 -8.90 8.06
CA ASN A 435 16.83 -9.92 8.51
C ASN A 435 15.91 -10.36 7.37
N LYS A 436 16.39 -11.33 6.59
CA LYS A 436 15.68 -11.93 5.46
C LYS A 436 14.49 -12.83 5.85
N ASN A 437 14.15 -12.94 7.14
CA ASN A 437 12.89 -13.55 7.57
C ASN A 437 11.72 -12.55 7.45
N VAL A 438 11.02 -12.64 6.32
CA VAL A 438 9.82 -11.87 5.95
C VAL A 438 8.89 -12.72 5.07
N PRO A 439 7.61 -12.34 4.93
CA PRO A 439 6.74 -12.89 3.88
C PRO A 439 7.39 -12.80 2.49
N LEU A 440 7.16 -13.79 1.63
CA LEU A 440 7.79 -13.90 0.31
C LEU A 440 7.54 -12.67 -0.58
N HIS A 441 6.33 -12.08 -0.52
CA HIS A 441 5.98 -10.84 -1.22
C HIS A 441 6.82 -9.62 -0.82
N MET A 442 7.54 -9.68 0.31
CA MET A 442 8.50 -8.67 0.77
C MET A 442 9.97 -9.12 0.65
N ALA A 443 10.25 -10.24 -0.01
CA ALA A 443 11.63 -10.69 -0.20
C ALA A 443 12.46 -9.60 -0.93
N GLY A 444 13.68 -9.34 -0.45
CA GLY A 444 14.53 -8.27 -0.96
C GLY A 444 14.23 -6.85 -0.46
N PHE A 445 13.21 -6.62 0.39
CA PHE A 445 12.91 -5.28 0.92
C PHE A 445 14.04 -4.68 1.79
N ASP A 446 14.76 -5.53 2.53
CA ASP A 446 15.92 -5.18 3.38
C ASP A 446 17.17 -5.08 2.52
N PHE A 447 17.11 -4.15 1.56
CA PHE A 447 18.16 -3.88 0.59
C PHE A 447 19.25 -3.00 1.21
N ASN A 448 20.51 -3.33 0.95
CA ASN A 448 21.66 -2.60 1.51
C ASN A 448 21.84 -1.25 0.78
N GLU A 449 21.14 -0.23 1.27
CA GLU A 449 21.12 1.12 0.68
C GLU A 449 22.53 1.73 0.47
N PRO A 450 23.47 1.64 1.44
CA PRO A 450 24.86 2.08 1.25
C PRO A 450 25.54 1.53 -0.02
N SER A 451 25.21 0.30 -0.43
CA SER A 451 25.86 -0.39 -1.55
C SER A 451 25.70 0.37 -2.88
N ILE A 452 24.55 1.00 -3.13
CA ILE A 452 24.32 1.77 -4.37
C ILE A 452 25.26 2.98 -4.46
N SER A 453 25.43 3.70 -3.36
CA SER A 453 26.36 4.84 -3.30
C SER A 453 27.82 4.37 -3.42
N LEU A 454 28.16 3.24 -2.81
CA LEU A 454 29.50 2.66 -2.91
C LEU A 454 29.84 2.19 -4.33
N ILE A 455 28.90 1.60 -5.08
CA ILE A 455 29.14 1.23 -6.49
C ILE A 455 29.51 2.47 -7.32
N VAL A 456 28.80 3.59 -7.17
CA VAL A 456 29.14 4.86 -7.86
C VAL A 456 30.55 5.34 -7.48
N LEU A 457 30.86 5.34 -6.19
CA LEU A 457 32.17 5.78 -5.66
C LEU A 457 33.31 4.87 -6.12
N TYR A 458 33.11 3.55 -6.14
CA TYR A 458 34.10 2.58 -6.60
C TYR A 458 34.34 2.71 -8.11
N ARG A 459 33.29 2.92 -8.92
CA ARG A 459 33.38 3.18 -10.37
C ARG A 459 34.25 4.40 -10.65
N LEU A 460 33.97 5.53 -10.00
CA LEU A 460 34.68 6.79 -10.23
C LEU A 460 36.13 6.79 -9.68
N ARG A 461 36.45 5.86 -8.77
CA ARG A 461 37.77 5.68 -8.16
C ARG A 461 38.55 4.48 -8.70
N ASN A 462 38.07 3.83 -9.77
CA ASN A 462 38.67 2.65 -10.40
C ASN A 462 38.89 1.46 -9.43
N ARG A 463 38.01 1.30 -8.43
CA ARG A 463 38.01 0.16 -7.48
C ARG A 463 37.20 -1.01 -8.07
N ASP A 464 37.66 -1.50 -9.23
CA ASP A 464 36.93 -2.45 -10.07
C ASP A 464 36.62 -3.79 -9.37
N THR A 465 37.51 -4.25 -8.49
CA THR A 465 37.35 -5.50 -7.75
C THR A 465 36.15 -5.41 -6.80
N GLU A 466 36.11 -4.37 -5.97
CA GLU A 466 35.03 -4.14 -5.01
C GLU A 466 33.71 -3.79 -5.73
N LEU A 467 33.78 -3.03 -6.83
CA LEU A 467 32.63 -2.78 -7.70
C LEU A 467 32.04 -4.10 -8.23
N ARG A 468 32.86 -4.95 -8.85
CA ARG A 468 32.37 -6.19 -9.45
C ARG A 468 31.86 -7.18 -8.39
N GLN A 469 32.50 -7.27 -7.24
CA GLN A 469 32.01 -8.09 -6.12
C GLN A 469 30.63 -7.62 -5.62
N LEU A 470 30.44 -6.31 -5.49
CA LEU A 470 29.20 -5.73 -4.96
C LEU A 470 28.05 -5.82 -5.97
N VAL A 471 28.30 -5.48 -7.25
CA VAL A 471 27.30 -5.62 -8.33
C VAL A 471 26.94 -7.09 -8.56
N HIS A 472 27.92 -8.01 -8.53
CA HIS A 472 27.68 -9.47 -8.59
C HIS A 472 26.68 -9.90 -7.51
N SER A 473 26.89 -9.47 -6.26
CA SER A 473 26.04 -9.85 -5.13
C SER A 473 24.59 -9.37 -5.34
N LEU A 474 24.41 -8.07 -5.61
CA LEU A 474 23.09 -7.47 -5.77
C LEU A 474 22.34 -8.00 -7.00
N VAL A 475 23.00 -8.12 -8.16
CA VAL A 475 22.38 -8.66 -9.38
C VAL A 475 22.02 -10.14 -9.21
N SER A 476 22.86 -10.92 -8.52
CA SER A 476 22.58 -12.34 -8.22
C SER A 476 21.41 -12.52 -7.24
N GLU A 477 21.20 -11.60 -6.29
CA GLU A 477 20.01 -11.61 -5.44
C GLU A 477 18.75 -11.18 -6.21
N CYS A 478 18.80 -10.07 -6.95
CA CYS A 478 17.65 -9.58 -7.71
C CYS A 478 17.19 -10.57 -8.79
N LEU A 479 18.11 -11.21 -9.52
CA LEU A 479 17.76 -12.23 -10.51
C LEU A 479 17.04 -13.44 -9.92
N LYS A 480 17.35 -13.84 -8.67
CA LYS A 480 16.66 -14.95 -7.99
C LYS A 480 15.21 -14.63 -7.67
N LEU A 481 14.90 -13.38 -7.31
CA LEU A 481 13.53 -12.92 -7.09
C LEU A 481 12.73 -12.97 -8.40
N LEU A 482 13.30 -12.47 -9.50
CA LEU A 482 12.72 -12.58 -10.86
C LEU A 482 12.70 -14.01 -11.43
N GLU A 483 13.09 -15.01 -10.65
CA GLU A 483 13.14 -16.44 -10.98
C GLU A 483 12.38 -17.30 -9.94
N ASP A 484 11.81 -16.70 -8.89
CA ASP A 484 10.87 -17.36 -7.97
C ASP A 484 9.42 -17.25 -8.48
N GLU A 485 8.47 -17.89 -7.78
CA GLU A 485 7.04 -17.93 -8.16
C GLU A 485 6.16 -16.84 -7.47
N GLU A 486 6.74 -15.83 -6.84
CA GLU A 486 6.03 -14.76 -6.08
C GLU A 486 6.04 -13.42 -6.85
N PRO A 487 4.93 -13.01 -7.50
CA PRO A 487 4.94 -11.81 -8.36
C PRO A 487 5.12 -10.49 -7.63
N GLN A 488 4.85 -10.42 -6.32
CA GLN A 488 4.89 -9.14 -5.60
C GLN A 488 6.32 -8.65 -5.32
N ASN A 489 7.29 -9.55 -5.19
CA ASN A 489 8.69 -9.18 -4.98
C ASN A 489 9.42 -8.79 -6.29
N ASP A 490 8.83 -9.06 -7.47
CA ASP A 490 9.35 -8.59 -8.76
C ASP A 490 9.45 -7.05 -8.77
N GLU A 491 8.48 -6.34 -8.19
CA GLU A 491 8.49 -4.87 -8.07
C GLU A 491 9.74 -4.38 -7.33
N ILE A 492 10.04 -5.04 -6.20
CA ILE A 492 11.20 -4.75 -5.35
C ILE A 492 12.50 -5.02 -6.13
N SER A 493 12.59 -6.17 -6.79
CA SER A 493 13.76 -6.58 -7.57
C SER A 493 14.07 -5.64 -8.73
N ILE A 494 13.06 -5.23 -9.50
CA ILE A 494 13.24 -4.33 -10.66
C ILE A 494 13.71 -2.94 -10.21
N ARG A 495 13.20 -2.39 -9.10
CA ARG A 495 13.70 -1.13 -8.53
C ARG A 495 15.19 -1.25 -8.16
N HIS A 496 15.59 -2.37 -7.57
CA HIS A 496 16.99 -2.59 -7.19
C HIS A 496 17.92 -2.78 -8.38
N LEU A 497 17.46 -3.45 -9.45
CA LEU A 497 18.22 -3.54 -10.71
C LEU A 497 18.32 -2.18 -11.43
N GLN A 498 17.25 -1.40 -11.49
CA GLN A 498 17.25 -0.04 -12.05
C GLN A 498 18.29 0.88 -11.38
N ARG A 499 18.43 0.77 -10.05
CA ARG A 499 19.43 1.52 -9.26
C ARG A 499 20.84 0.95 -9.41
N CYS A 500 21.00 -0.37 -9.28
CA CYS A 500 22.29 -1.06 -9.29
C CYS A 500 23.00 -0.95 -10.64
N LEU A 501 22.29 -1.14 -11.75
CA LEU A 501 22.87 -1.09 -13.10
C LEU A 501 23.25 0.35 -13.50
N LEU A 502 22.44 1.34 -13.11
CA LEU A 502 22.77 2.76 -13.29
C LEU A 502 24.01 3.17 -12.47
N ALA A 503 24.14 2.66 -11.25
CA ALA A 503 25.32 2.86 -10.40
C ALA A 503 26.56 2.17 -10.96
N ALA A 504 26.42 0.96 -11.52
CA ALA A 504 27.50 0.20 -12.15
C ALA A 504 27.99 0.82 -13.47
N GLY A 505 27.14 1.60 -14.15
CA GLY A 505 27.43 2.15 -15.48
C GLY A 505 26.93 1.28 -16.64
N ASP A 506 26.08 0.29 -16.36
CA ASP A 506 25.39 -0.51 -17.38
C ASP A 506 24.19 0.27 -17.92
N GLU A 507 24.48 1.30 -18.72
CA GLU A 507 23.48 2.21 -19.28
C GLU A 507 22.43 1.50 -20.13
N ASP A 508 22.85 0.47 -20.88
CA ASP A 508 21.97 -0.29 -21.78
C ASP A 508 20.89 -1.06 -21.01
N ASN A 509 21.29 -1.82 -19.99
CA ASN A 509 20.34 -2.60 -19.20
C ASN A 509 19.56 -1.71 -18.21
N ALA A 510 20.17 -0.64 -17.69
CA ALA A 510 19.46 0.36 -16.90
C ALA A 510 18.36 1.05 -17.72
N LYS A 511 18.68 1.54 -18.94
CA LYS A 511 17.70 2.17 -19.84
C LYS A 511 16.59 1.20 -20.24
N ALA A 512 16.95 -0.05 -20.57
CA ALA A 512 15.98 -1.09 -20.90
C ALA A 512 14.93 -1.28 -19.80
N LEU A 513 15.36 -1.36 -18.53
CA LEU A 513 14.45 -1.43 -17.39
C LEU A 513 13.64 -0.15 -17.20
N TRP A 514 14.29 1.02 -17.16
CA TRP A 514 13.60 2.31 -16.95
C TRP A 514 12.58 2.64 -18.04
N GLN A 515 12.78 2.18 -19.28
CA GLN A 515 11.85 2.38 -20.39
C GLN A 515 10.76 1.30 -20.43
N SER A 516 11.08 0.02 -20.21
CA SER A 516 10.13 -1.10 -20.31
C SER A 516 9.10 -1.14 -19.18
N THR A 517 9.37 -0.49 -18.05
CA THR A 517 8.42 -0.38 -16.92
C THR A 517 7.48 0.83 -17.03
N ARG A 518 7.48 1.55 -18.15
CA ARG A 518 6.57 2.68 -18.37
C ARG A 518 5.21 2.22 -18.89
N THR A 519 4.18 3.03 -18.65
CA THR A 519 2.90 2.91 -19.36
C THR A 519 3.11 3.16 -20.88
N PRO A 520 2.62 2.28 -21.78
CA PRO A 520 2.75 2.48 -23.22
C PRO A 520 1.93 3.68 -23.73
N LEU A 521 2.49 4.44 -24.68
CA LEU A 521 1.85 5.63 -25.27
C LEU A 521 0.49 5.33 -25.91
N LEU A 522 0.36 4.18 -26.58
CA LEU A 522 -0.89 3.72 -27.19
C LEU A 522 -1.98 3.47 -26.14
N SER A 523 -1.61 2.93 -24.97
CA SER A 523 -2.52 2.74 -23.84
C SER A 523 -2.98 4.09 -23.26
N ALA A 524 -2.10 5.09 -23.23
CA ALA A 524 -2.44 6.45 -22.81
C ALA A 524 -3.40 7.17 -23.76
N THR A 525 -3.47 6.78 -25.04
CA THR A 525 -4.43 7.37 -26.00
C THR A 525 -5.86 6.87 -25.75
N ILE A 526 -6.02 5.59 -25.43
CA ILE A 526 -7.32 5.01 -25.00
C ILE A 526 -7.66 5.47 -23.58
N SER A 527 -6.67 5.54 -22.70
CA SER A 527 -6.81 6.01 -21.31
C SER A 527 -6.96 7.53 -21.19
N GLY A 528 -6.82 8.29 -22.28
CA GLY A 528 -7.16 9.72 -22.32
C GLY A 528 -8.63 10.01 -21.95
N HIS A 529 -9.51 9.02 -22.13
CA HIS A 529 -10.91 9.05 -21.68
C HIS A 529 -11.17 8.16 -20.44
N LEU A 530 -10.14 7.51 -19.89
CA LEU A 530 -10.26 6.50 -18.81
C LEU A 530 -9.20 6.66 -17.69
N LYS A 531 -8.62 7.86 -17.50
CA LYS A 531 -7.87 8.25 -16.28
C LYS A 531 -8.81 8.44 -15.05
N ALA A 532 -9.78 7.55 -14.90
CA ALA A 532 -10.53 7.37 -13.66
C ALA A 532 -9.60 6.71 -12.63
N ASP A 533 -9.08 7.50 -11.69
CA ASP A 533 -8.17 7.03 -10.65
C ASP A 533 -8.88 5.99 -9.77
N ARG A 534 -8.52 4.71 -9.88
CA ARG A 534 -9.04 3.61 -9.04
C ARG A 534 -8.47 3.64 -7.61
N ARG A 535 -8.11 4.83 -7.10
CA ARG A 535 -7.47 5.04 -5.81
C ARG A 535 -8.47 5.43 -4.72
N ARG A 536 -8.86 4.42 -3.95
CA ARG A 536 -9.40 4.51 -2.58
C ARG A 536 -10.70 5.32 -2.42
N SER A 537 -11.82 4.60 -2.48
CA SER A 537 -12.91 4.89 -1.54
C SER A 537 -12.38 4.75 -0.10
N SER A 538 -12.82 5.62 0.81
CA SER A 538 -12.65 5.45 2.26
C SER A 538 -13.57 4.31 2.74
N SER A 539 -13.13 3.07 2.53
CA SER A 539 -13.82 1.85 2.95
C SER A 539 -12.82 0.87 3.61
N PRO A 540 -13.24 0.09 4.61
CA PRO A 540 -12.34 -0.79 5.35
C PRO A 540 -11.63 -1.86 4.50
N LYS A 541 -10.52 -2.38 5.03
CA LYS A 541 -9.71 -3.41 4.37
C LYS A 541 -10.22 -4.81 4.71
N ILE A 542 -11.29 -5.23 4.04
CA ILE A 542 -11.61 -6.66 3.92
C ILE A 542 -10.38 -7.38 3.36
N GLY A 543 -10.02 -8.52 3.95
CA GLY A 543 -8.72 -9.17 3.75
C GLY A 543 -8.40 -9.54 2.29
N GLY A 544 -7.11 -9.44 1.93
CA GLY A 544 -6.53 -10.12 0.77
C GLY A 544 -6.81 -9.56 -0.63
N LEU A 545 -7.67 -8.56 -0.80
CA LEU A 545 -8.11 -8.08 -2.12
C LEU A 545 -7.24 -6.97 -2.74
N SER A 546 -6.01 -7.33 -3.11
CA SER A 546 -5.45 -6.85 -4.40
C SER A 546 -5.92 -7.78 -5.52
N PRO A 547 -5.98 -7.35 -6.79
CA PRO A 547 -6.19 -8.26 -7.91
C PRO A 547 -5.00 -9.23 -8.01
N ARG A 548 -5.15 -10.43 -7.42
CA ARG A 548 -4.15 -11.51 -7.52
C ARG A 548 -3.94 -11.82 -9.00
N MET A 549 -2.75 -11.52 -9.52
CA MET A 549 -2.37 -11.86 -10.90
C MET A 549 -2.55 -13.36 -11.10
N SER A 550 -3.35 -13.72 -12.10
CA SER A 550 -3.92 -15.06 -12.23
C SER A 550 -2.85 -16.13 -12.49
N LEU A 551 -2.61 -16.99 -11.50
CA LEU A 551 -1.93 -18.27 -11.70
C LEU A 551 -2.85 -19.20 -12.50
N SER A 552 -2.78 -19.11 -13.83
CA SER A 552 -3.51 -20.02 -14.72
C SER A 552 -3.01 -21.45 -14.53
N PRO A 553 -3.86 -22.45 -14.22
CA PRO A 553 -3.43 -23.80 -13.85
C PRO A 553 -2.60 -24.57 -14.91
N ASN A 554 -2.53 -24.08 -16.16
CA ASN A 554 -2.07 -24.84 -17.32
C ASN A 554 -0.73 -24.40 -17.94
N ARG A 555 0.06 -23.50 -17.31
CA ARG A 555 1.46 -23.24 -17.73
C ARG A 555 2.41 -23.04 -16.54
N ARG A 556 3.46 -23.85 -16.48
CA ARG A 556 4.51 -23.84 -15.44
C ARG A 556 5.53 -22.69 -15.64
N SER A 557 5.07 -21.45 -15.67
CA SER A 557 5.94 -20.27 -15.79
C SER A 557 5.23 -18.98 -15.38
N LYS A 558 5.76 -18.29 -14.37
CA LYS A 558 5.42 -16.91 -13.99
C LYS A 558 5.39 -15.97 -15.21
N GLN A 559 4.44 -15.04 -15.22
CA GLN A 559 4.27 -14.05 -16.29
C GLN A 559 4.48 -12.65 -15.73
N ILE A 560 5.65 -12.07 -16.03
CA ILE A 560 6.08 -10.75 -15.59
C ILE A 560 5.70 -9.74 -16.67
N PHE A 561 4.79 -8.82 -16.35
CA PHE A 561 4.40 -7.71 -17.23
C PHE A 561 5.11 -6.43 -16.79
N LEU A 562 6.27 -6.11 -17.38
CA LEU A 562 7.06 -4.94 -16.96
C LEU A 562 6.25 -3.63 -16.96
N THR A 563 5.37 -3.44 -17.95
CA THR A 563 4.50 -2.26 -18.08
C THR A 563 3.39 -2.14 -17.02
N LYS A 564 3.26 -3.15 -16.15
CA LYS A 564 2.29 -3.23 -15.04
C LYS A 564 2.96 -3.63 -13.72
N ILE A 565 4.29 -3.63 -13.66
CA ILE A 565 5.04 -4.16 -12.51
C ILE A 565 4.94 -3.26 -11.28
N PHE A 566 4.75 -1.96 -11.50
CA PHE A 566 4.57 -0.97 -10.44
C PHE A 566 3.08 -0.80 -10.13
N SER A 567 2.76 -0.93 -8.85
CA SER A 567 1.39 -0.79 -8.32
C SER A 567 0.78 0.58 -8.66
N GLU A 568 -0.53 0.61 -8.98
CA GLU A 568 -1.30 1.84 -9.23
C GLU A 568 -1.18 2.81 -8.03
N GLY A 569 -0.35 3.83 -8.19
CA GLY A 569 0.23 4.55 -7.05
C GLY A 569 1.57 5.19 -7.41
N ASN A 570 2.46 4.39 -8.00
CA ASN A 570 3.89 4.68 -8.17
C ASN A 570 4.24 5.51 -9.41
N ASP A 571 3.45 6.55 -9.71
CA ASP A 571 3.72 7.44 -10.85
C ASP A 571 5.07 8.14 -10.68
N VAL A 572 5.97 7.98 -11.65
CA VAL A 572 7.31 8.58 -11.57
C VAL A 572 7.21 10.10 -11.75
N SER A 573 7.75 10.86 -10.80
CA SER A 573 7.74 12.33 -10.81
C SER A 573 9.14 12.96 -10.89
N CYS A 574 9.17 14.26 -11.15
CA CYS A 574 10.37 15.09 -11.12
C CYS A 574 10.75 15.48 -9.68
N ASP A 575 11.95 15.12 -9.22
CA ASP A 575 12.43 15.46 -7.87
C ASP A 575 12.66 16.98 -7.64
N HIS A 576 12.50 17.81 -8.67
CA HIS A 576 12.66 19.28 -8.56
C HIS A 576 11.31 20.01 -8.49
N CYS A 577 10.46 19.85 -9.51
CA CYS A 577 9.15 20.51 -9.62
C CYS A 577 7.95 19.63 -9.21
N LEU A 578 8.21 18.41 -8.73
CA LEU A 578 7.24 17.43 -8.19
C LEU A 578 6.14 16.94 -9.15
N LYS A 579 6.01 17.53 -10.35
CA LYS A 579 5.14 17.06 -11.44
C LYS A 579 5.39 15.57 -11.77
N ARG A 580 4.31 14.79 -11.85
CA ARG A 580 4.31 13.42 -12.42
C ARG A 580 4.66 13.47 -13.92
N PHE A 581 5.40 12.49 -14.42
CA PHE A 581 5.73 12.36 -15.85
C PHE A 581 4.58 11.72 -16.61
N GLU A 582 4.17 12.31 -17.72
CA GLU A 582 3.19 11.70 -18.63
C GLU A 582 3.84 10.57 -19.46
N PRO A 583 3.08 9.56 -19.93
CA PRO A 583 3.60 8.45 -20.73
C PRO A 583 4.39 8.87 -21.97
N SER A 584 4.07 10.04 -22.54
CA SER A 584 4.75 10.68 -23.69
C SER A 584 6.02 11.48 -23.36
N GLU A 585 6.34 11.74 -22.08
CA GLU A 585 7.46 12.61 -21.71
C GLU A 585 8.78 11.83 -21.56
N THR A 586 9.84 12.30 -22.22
CA THR A 586 11.22 11.93 -21.87
C THR A 586 11.59 12.54 -20.51
N PHE A 587 12.17 11.74 -19.62
CA PHE A 587 12.78 12.22 -18.38
C PHE A 587 14.23 11.76 -18.27
N ALA A 588 14.98 12.37 -17.36
CA ALA A 588 16.40 12.12 -17.15
C ALA A 588 16.66 11.63 -15.71
N VAL A 589 17.47 10.57 -15.53
CA VAL A 589 17.86 10.03 -14.22
C VAL A 589 19.33 10.33 -13.96
N CYS A 590 19.70 10.88 -12.81
CA CYS A 590 21.09 11.25 -12.53
C CYS A 590 21.98 10.01 -12.28
N ARG A 591 23.07 9.84 -13.04
CA ARG A 591 24.00 8.69 -12.96
C ARG A 591 24.90 8.69 -11.71
N TYR A 592 24.82 9.77 -10.93
CA TYR A 592 25.60 10.01 -9.71
C TYR A 592 24.69 9.90 -8.49
N CYS A 593 23.59 10.66 -8.46
CA CYS A 593 22.63 10.63 -7.34
C CYS A 593 21.70 9.40 -7.35
N ILE A 594 21.59 8.70 -8.48
CA ILE A 594 20.79 7.48 -8.75
C ILE A 594 19.27 7.62 -8.58
N ASP A 595 18.81 8.10 -7.43
CA ASP A 595 17.38 8.21 -7.12
C ASP A 595 16.72 9.47 -7.71
N LEU A 596 17.50 10.48 -8.14
CA LEU A 596 16.99 11.77 -8.64
C LEU A 596 16.66 11.76 -10.15
N LYS A 597 15.48 12.26 -10.48
CA LYS A 597 14.84 12.23 -11.79
C LYS A 597 14.30 13.62 -12.15
N PHE A 598 14.46 14.03 -13.41
CA PHE A 598 14.10 15.39 -13.87
C PHE A 598 13.31 15.35 -15.18
N CYS A 599 12.27 16.16 -15.29
CA CYS A 599 11.73 16.53 -16.60
C CYS A 599 12.73 17.45 -17.32
N MET A 600 12.64 17.52 -18.66
CA MET A 600 13.63 18.26 -19.46
C MET A 600 13.81 19.74 -19.03
N PRO A 601 12.76 20.54 -18.78
CA PRO A 601 12.93 21.92 -18.30
C PRO A 601 13.68 22.02 -16.97
N CYS A 602 13.37 21.13 -16.01
CA CYS A 602 14.06 21.12 -14.72
C CYS A 602 15.49 20.60 -14.84
N LEU A 603 15.78 19.68 -15.75
CA LEU A 603 17.16 19.26 -16.03
C LEU A 603 18.02 20.43 -16.49
N ASP A 604 17.48 21.32 -17.34
CA ASP A 604 18.23 22.47 -17.82
C ASP A 604 18.43 23.53 -16.72
N VAL A 605 17.44 23.74 -15.83
CA VAL A 605 17.60 24.51 -14.58
C VAL A 605 18.71 23.94 -13.69
N ILE A 606 18.77 22.61 -13.53
CA ILE A 606 19.80 21.90 -12.76
C ILE A 606 21.20 22.11 -13.35
N LYS A 607 21.35 22.03 -14.68
CA LYS A 607 22.64 22.26 -15.37
C LYS A 607 23.16 23.69 -15.19
N ILE A 608 22.29 24.68 -15.08
CA ILE A 608 22.71 26.09 -14.87
C ILE A 608 22.69 26.52 -13.39
N GLN A 609 22.25 25.65 -12.47
CA GLN A 609 22.05 25.91 -11.02
C GLN A 609 21.25 27.20 -10.71
N LYS A 610 20.41 27.68 -11.64
CA LYS A 610 19.63 28.91 -11.50
C LYS A 610 18.24 28.59 -10.95
N PHE A 611 18.19 28.29 -9.66
CA PHE A 611 16.95 27.95 -8.96
C PHE A 611 16.12 29.20 -8.64
N GLU A 612 14.80 29.03 -8.60
CA GLU A 612 13.87 29.99 -7.99
C GLU A 612 13.99 29.95 -6.45
N PRO A 613 13.54 30.99 -5.71
CA PRO A 613 13.51 30.96 -4.26
C PRO A 613 12.85 29.68 -3.71
N GLY A 614 13.42 29.14 -2.63
CA GLY A 614 13.00 27.87 -2.03
C GLY A 614 13.40 26.61 -2.80
N HIS A 615 13.65 26.69 -4.12
CA HIS A 615 14.07 25.53 -4.90
C HIS A 615 15.57 25.25 -4.71
N THR A 616 15.91 23.99 -4.46
CA THR A 616 17.30 23.54 -4.34
C THR A 616 17.52 22.21 -5.06
N SER A 617 18.78 21.81 -5.21
CA SER A 617 19.13 20.44 -5.56
C SER A 617 20.53 20.08 -5.09
N VAL A 618 20.77 18.78 -4.91
CA VAL A 618 22.09 18.19 -4.67
C VAL A 618 22.73 17.67 -5.96
N CYS A 619 22.00 17.70 -7.07
CA CYS A 619 22.51 17.37 -8.39
C CYS A 619 23.32 18.55 -8.94
N ARG A 620 24.54 18.30 -9.44
CA ARG A 620 25.48 19.32 -9.92
C ARG A 620 25.62 19.30 -11.45
N PRO A 621 26.08 20.40 -12.09
CA PRO A 621 26.35 20.44 -13.52
C PRO A 621 27.45 19.48 -13.99
N SER A 622 28.30 19.02 -13.07
CA SER A 622 29.36 18.02 -13.29
C SER A 622 28.85 16.57 -13.33
N HIS A 623 27.56 16.34 -13.06
CA HIS A 623 26.97 15.00 -13.12
C HIS A 623 26.49 14.69 -14.55
N ASP A 624 26.45 13.41 -14.89
CA ASP A 624 25.76 12.91 -16.08
C ASP A 624 24.34 12.42 -15.76
N TRP A 625 23.51 12.33 -16.81
CA TRP A 625 22.14 11.80 -16.73
C TRP A 625 21.88 10.71 -17.77
N LEU A 626 21.09 9.70 -17.41
CA LEU A 626 20.54 8.70 -18.33
C LEU A 626 19.20 9.20 -18.85
N MET A 627 19.06 9.30 -20.17
CA MET A 627 17.83 9.75 -20.84
C MET A 627 16.87 8.58 -21.03
N VAL A 628 15.68 8.66 -20.44
CA VAL A 628 14.63 7.64 -20.48
C VAL A 628 13.48 8.12 -21.39
N PRO A 629 13.45 7.69 -22.66
CA PRO A 629 12.39 8.05 -23.59
C PRO A 629 11.06 7.34 -23.25
N PRO A 630 9.96 7.72 -23.92
CA PRO A 630 8.68 7.01 -23.87
C PRO A 630 8.77 5.53 -24.25
N LEU A 631 7.80 4.74 -23.79
CA LEU A 631 7.57 3.39 -24.29
C LEU A 631 6.57 3.44 -25.45
N THR A 632 7.08 3.24 -26.65
CA THR A 632 6.32 3.32 -27.92
C THR A 632 5.68 1.98 -28.33
N VAL A 633 6.15 0.86 -27.77
CA VAL A 633 5.66 -0.50 -28.06
C VAL A 633 4.79 -1.05 -26.92
N ASN A 634 3.86 -1.94 -27.24
CA ASN A 634 3.02 -2.61 -26.24
C ASN A 634 3.60 -3.98 -25.88
N LEU A 635 4.49 -4.01 -24.87
CA LEU A 635 5.16 -5.24 -24.41
C LEU A 635 4.16 -6.27 -23.86
N GLN A 636 4.37 -7.53 -24.21
CA GLN A 636 3.61 -8.67 -23.70
C GLN A 636 4.23 -9.24 -22.41
N ALA A 637 3.66 -10.32 -21.89
CA ALA A 637 4.23 -11.08 -20.77
C ALA A 637 5.65 -11.56 -21.09
N ASN A 638 6.58 -11.38 -20.15
CA ASN A 638 7.98 -11.80 -20.25
C ASN A 638 8.73 -11.17 -21.45
N GLU A 639 8.37 -9.95 -21.85
CA GLU A 639 9.10 -9.14 -22.85
C GLU A 639 9.79 -7.92 -22.22
N ILE A 640 10.90 -7.48 -22.83
CA ILE A 640 11.66 -6.28 -22.46
C ILE A 640 12.19 -5.58 -23.71
N LEU A 641 12.15 -4.24 -23.73
CA LEU A 641 12.71 -3.42 -24.81
C LEU A 641 14.19 -3.11 -24.53
N VAL A 642 15.09 -3.56 -25.40
CA VAL A 642 16.54 -3.36 -25.30
C VAL A 642 17.06 -2.82 -26.63
N LYS A 643 17.68 -1.62 -26.64
CA LYS A 643 18.16 -0.94 -27.87
C LYS A 643 17.10 -0.92 -28.98
N ASP A 644 15.89 -0.51 -28.61
CA ASP A 644 14.72 -0.37 -29.48
C ASP A 644 14.26 -1.70 -30.14
N GLN A 645 14.76 -2.85 -29.67
CA GLN A 645 14.32 -4.20 -30.05
C GLN A 645 13.63 -4.89 -28.88
N VAL A 646 12.49 -5.54 -29.13
CA VAL A 646 11.82 -6.38 -28.13
C VAL A 646 12.56 -7.73 -28.02
N CYS A 647 12.93 -8.11 -26.80
CA CYS A 647 13.59 -9.36 -26.46
C CYS A 647 12.79 -10.12 -25.40
N LYS A 648 13.00 -11.43 -25.26
CA LYS A 648 12.45 -12.17 -24.11
C LYS A 648 13.18 -11.79 -22.82
N LEU A 649 12.45 -11.68 -21.73
CA LEU A 649 12.98 -11.35 -20.41
C LEU A 649 14.00 -12.41 -19.93
N GLU A 650 13.79 -13.69 -20.25
CA GLU A 650 14.74 -14.78 -19.94
C GLU A 650 16.07 -14.65 -20.70
N GLU A 651 16.03 -14.21 -21.96
CA GLU A 651 17.23 -13.98 -22.78
C GLU A 651 17.99 -12.74 -22.28
N TRP A 652 17.27 -11.74 -21.74
CA TRP A 652 17.86 -10.60 -21.05
C TRP A 652 18.47 -10.99 -19.70
N LYS A 653 17.75 -11.68 -18.80
CA LYS A 653 18.28 -12.22 -17.53
C LYS A 653 19.53 -13.08 -17.76
N SER A 654 19.52 -13.91 -18.80
CA SER A 654 20.67 -14.74 -19.20
C SER A 654 21.88 -13.93 -19.67
N ARG A 655 21.67 -12.81 -20.36
CA ARG A 655 22.76 -11.87 -20.75
C ARG A 655 23.29 -11.12 -19.53
N LEU A 656 22.42 -10.61 -18.66
CA LEU A 656 22.80 -9.89 -17.45
C LEU A 656 23.63 -10.78 -16.49
N ARG A 657 23.21 -12.05 -16.33
CA ARG A 657 23.94 -13.07 -15.57
C ARG A 657 25.34 -13.34 -16.14
N LYS A 658 25.53 -13.27 -17.46
CA LYS A 658 26.83 -13.48 -18.12
C LYS A 658 27.82 -12.33 -17.91
N GLU A 659 27.36 -11.08 -17.79
CA GLU A 659 28.28 -9.93 -17.58
C GLU A 659 28.58 -9.66 -16.10
N TRP A 660 27.59 -9.85 -15.21
CA TRP A 660 27.69 -9.45 -13.80
C TRP A 660 27.81 -10.61 -12.79
N VAL A 661 27.37 -11.83 -13.14
CA VAL A 661 27.33 -12.96 -12.19
C VAL A 661 28.31 -14.09 -12.57
N GLN A 662 28.60 -14.28 -13.86
CA GLN A 662 29.60 -15.26 -14.31
C GLN A 662 30.98 -14.59 -14.44
N THR A 663 31.96 -15.06 -13.67
CA THR A 663 33.35 -14.61 -13.81
C THR A 663 33.90 -15.04 -15.16
N LYS A 664 34.40 -14.07 -15.95
CA LYS A 664 35.32 -14.34 -17.05
C LYS A 664 36.57 -14.99 -16.44
N GLN A 665 36.75 -16.30 -16.65
CA GLN A 665 38.02 -16.96 -16.35
C GLN A 665 39.15 -16.32 -17.18
N GLY A 666 40.39 -16.46 -16.69
CA GLY A 666 41.55 -15.74 -17.23
C GLY A 666 41.79 -15.97 -18.73
N LYS A 667 42.44 -14.99 -19.36
CA LYS A 667 42.87 -15.08 -20.76
C LYS A 667 43.79 -16.28 -20.99
N GLU A 668 43.82 -16.70 -22.25
CA GLU A 668 44.73 -17.67 -22.84
C GLU A 668 46.17 -17.55 -22.30
N THR A 669 46.68 -18.63 -21.71
CA THR A 669 48.12 -18.90 -21.66
C THR A 669 48.44 -19.91 -22.75
N THR A 670 49.06 -19.46 -23.82
CA THR A 670 49.47 -20.30 -24.95
C THR A 670 50.51 -21.34 -24.51
N GLU A 671 50.52 -22.46 -25.23
CA GLU A 671 51.40 -23.62 -25.17
C GLU A 671 52.79 -23.43 -24.53
N MET A 672 53.14 -24.38 -23.66
CA MET A 672 54.39 -25.12 -23.85
C MET A 672 54.21 -26.59 -23.44
N GLN A 673 54.72 -27.50 -24.27
CA GLN A 673 54.66 -28.94 -24.02
C GLN A 673 55.86 -29.37 -23.16
N GLU A 674 55.65 -30.31 -22.25
CA GLU A 674 56.68 -31.31 -21.95
C GLU A 674 56.00 -32.64 -21.59
N CYS A 675 56.48 -33.74 -22.17
CA CYS A 675 55.98 -35.09 -21.93
C CYS A 675 56.83 -35.78 -20.87
N TYR A 676 56.28 -36.78 -20.16
CA TYR A 676 56.97 -38.07 -19.99
C TYR A 676 56.03 -39.17 -19.48
N ASP A 677 56.37 -40.42 -19.79
CA ASP A 677 55.53 -41.60 -19.61
C ASP A 677 55.52 -42.20 -18.20
N GLY A 678 54.36 -42.75 -17.83
CA GLY A 678 54.22 -44.13 -17.37
C GLY A 678 54.90 -44.59 -16.08
N ASN A 679 54.09 -45.00 -15.09
CA ASN A 679 54.21 -46.33 -14.48
C ASN A 679 52.94 -46.77 -13.74
N PHE A 680 52.74 -48.09 -13.65
CA PHE A 680 51.68 -48.73 -12.86
C PHE A 680 52.28 -49.32 -11.57
N VAL A 681 51.53 -49.32 -10.45
CA VAL A 681 51.28 -50.50 -9.57
C VAL A 681 50.41 -50.12 -8.35
N VAL A 682 49.68 -51.12 -7.83
CA VAL A 682 48.52 -51.06 -6.92
C VAL A 682 48.86 -50.81 -5.44
N GLY A 683 48.00 -50.05 -4.73
CA GLY A 683 47.97 -49.96 -3.25
C GLY A 683 46.55 -49.72 -2.67
N LYS A 684 46.13 -50.56 -1.71
CA LYS A 684 44.84 -50.55 -0.96
C LYS A 684 44.75 -49.35 0.01
N ALA A 685 43.63 -48.82 0.53
CA ALA A 685 42.16 -48.88 0.31
C ALA A 685 41.55 -47.63 1.08
N VAL A 686 40.30 -47.42 1.55
CA VAL A 686 39.05 -48.15 1.87
C VAL A 686 37.86 -47.14 1.75
N PRO A 687 36.61 -47.52 1.37
CA PRO A 687 35.55 -46.55 1.02
C PRO A 687 34.50 -46.23 2.12
N PRO A 688 33.82 -45.07 2.06
CA PRO A 688 32.62 -44.78 2.82
C PRO A 688 31.33 -45.31 2.15
N LYS A 689 30.42 -45.87 2.95
CA LYS A 689 28.99 -46.09 2.66
C LYS A 689 28.18 -45.27 3.69
N GLY A 690 26.95 -44.84 3.46
CA GLY A 690 26.05 -44.97 2.30
C GLY A 690 24.71 -44.26 2.56
N LEU A 691 23.75 -44.33 1.64
CA LEU A 691 22.43 -43.70 1.79
C LEU A 691 21.49 -44.48 2.72
N LEU A 692 20.62 -43.76 3.44
CA LEU A 692 19.21 -44.08 3.72
C LEU A 692 18.49 -42.75 3.99
N LEU A 693 17.49 -42.31 3.23
CA LEU A 693 16.08 -42.77 3.08
C LEU A 693 15.19 -42.52 4.31
N CYS A 694 13.96 -42.09 4.03
CA CYS A 694 13.00 -41.54 4.99
C CYS A 694 11.73 -42.39 5.09
N ALA A 695 11.31 -42.71 6.32
CA ALA A 695 9.91 -42.86 6.76
C ALA A 695 9.85 -43.29 8.23
N TYR A 696 9.02 -42.64 9.06
CA TYR A 696 7.82 -43.25 9.69
C TYR A 696 7.17 -42.32 10.72
N CYS A 697 5.86 -42.48 10.91
CA CYS A 697 5.09 -41.79 11.97
C CYS A 697 5.18 -42.55 13.30
N SER A 698 4.99 -41.86 14.44
CA SER A 698 4.27 -42.40 15.61
C SER A 698 3.90 -41.30 16.61
N ILE A 699 2.72 -41.47 17.24
CA ILE A 699 2.26 -40.73 18.42
C ILE A 699 2.68 -41.55 19.66
N PRO A 700 2.90 -40.92 20.83
CA PRO A 700 2.12 -41.41 21.98
C PRO A 700 1.59 -40.30 22.89
N SER A 701 0.53 -40.63 23.63
CA SER A 701 -0.14 -39.75 24.59
C SER A 701 -0.09 -40.31 26.02
N ALA A 702 -0.32 -39.41 26.99
CA ALA A 702 -1.01 -39.64 28.27
C ALA A 702 -0.20 -39.94 29.56
N ILE A 703 -0.60 -39.19 30.62
CA ILE A 703 -0.79 -39.62 32.04
C ILE A 703 0.47 -39.88 32.92
N ALA A 704 0.56 -39.41 34.18
CA ALA A 704 -0.16 -38.35 34.91
C ALA A 704 0.52 -37.98 36.26
N SER A 705 0.07 -36.86 36.84
CA SER A 705 0.03 -36.54 38.29
C SER A 705 1.33 -36.11 39.03
N LYS A 706 1.29 -34.88 39.56
CA LYS A 706 1.10 -34.65 41.02
C LYS A 706 0.52 -33.25 41.26
N ALA A 707 -0.26 -33.10 42.32
CA ALA A 707 -0.92 -31.85 42.68
C ALA A 707 -0.27 -31.18 43.89
N SER A 708 -0.32 -29.86 43.95
CA SER A 708 -0.23 -29.07 45.18
C SER A 708 -1.40 -28.09 45.22
N ARG A 709 -2.00 -27.93 46.41
CA ARG A 709 -3.21 -27.13 46.61
C ARG A 709 -2.84 -25.70 47.01
N LEU A 710 -3.52 -24.71 46.45
CA LEU A 710 -3.91 -23.51 47.17
C LEU A 710 -5.35 -23.15 46.80
N SER A 711 -6.17 -22.94 47.82
CA SER A 711 -7.60 -22.64 47.69
C SER A 711 -7.97 -21.62 48.75
N PHE A 712 -8.60 -20.51 48.35
CA PHE A 712 -9.50 -19.75 49.22
C PHE A 712 -10.56 -19.01 48.39
N GLN A 713 -11.55 -18.44 49.08
CA GLN A 713 -12.90 -18.21 48.57
C GLN A 713 -13.11 -16.81 47.97
N PRO A 714 -14.12 -16.62 47.10
CA PRO A 714 -14.61 -15.28 46.76
C PRO A 714 -15.29 -14.63 47.98
N SER A 715 -15.06 -13.33 48.19
CA SER A 715 -15.79 -12.52 49.18
C SER A 715 -16.82 -11.63 48.48
N SER A 716 -18.09 -11.78 48.85
CA SER A 716 -19.17 -10.89 48.45
C SER A 716 -19.12 -9.57 49.23
N ALA A 717 -19.29 -8.45 48.54
CA ALA A 717 -19.53 -7.15 49.15
C ALA A 717 -20.53 -6.36 48.28
N ASP A 718 -21.74 -6.17 48.80
CA ASP A 718 -22.67 -5.15 48.29
C ASP A 718 -22.08 -3.75 48.52
N MET A 719 -22.30 -2.82 47.57
CA MET A 719 -23.26 -1.72 47.79
C MET A 719 -23.28 -0.70 46.64
N SER A 720 -24.44 -0.01 46.54
CA SER A 720 -24.68 1.25 45.81
C SER A 720 -24.51 1.24 44.29
N ALA A 721 -25.63 1.12 43.58
CA ALA A 721 -25.72 1.51 42.19
C ALA A 721 -25.63 3.06 42.04
N ARG A 722 -24.87 3.51 41.04
CA ARG A 722 -25.07 4.82 40.39
C ARG A 722 -25.02 4.62 38.89
N SER A 723 -26.17 4.78 38.25
CA SER A 723 -26.33 4.68 36.79
C SER A 723 -25.82 5.94 36.12
N HIS A 724 -24.66 5.86 35.46
CA HIS A 724 -24.26 6.80 34.41
C HIS A 724 -24.21 6.03 33.08
N PRO A 725 -25.04 6.39 32.08
CA PRO A 725 -24.94 5.79 30.76
C PRO A 725 -23.67 6.33 30.07
N THR A 726 -22.73 5.44 29.75
CA THR A 726 -21.64 5.76 28.84
C THR A 726 -22.21 5.92 27.44
N HIS A 727 -22.40 7.17 27.00
CA HIS A 727 -22.71 7.46 25.62
C HIS A 727 -21.56 6.98 24.72
N VAL A 728 -21.89 6.17 23.71
CA VAL A 728 -20.98 5.79 22.62
C VAL A 728 -21.41 6.61 21.41
N ASP A 729 -20.54 7.51 20.94
CA ASP A 729 -20.80 8.35 19.77
C ASP A 729 -20.66 7.55 18.47
N SER A 730 -21.71 6.78 18.11
CA SER A 730 -21.82 6.10 16.82
C SER A 730 -22.20 7.06 15.68
N ALA A 731 -21.23 7.89 15.29
CA ALA A 731 -21.38 8.92 14.26
C ALA A 731 -20.93 8.49 12.84
N SER A 732 -20.61 7.21 12.63
CA SER A 732 -20.01 6.65 11.40
C SER A 732 -20.99 6.06 10.39
N ASP A 733 -22.21 5.70 10.80
CA ASP A 733 -23.00 4.67 10.12
C ASP A 733 -23.94 5.21 9.03
N ILE A 734 -23.42 6.07 8.14
CA ILE A 734 -24.16 6.60 6.98
C ILE A 734 -23.32 6.49 5.70
N ILE A 735 -23.77 5.61 4.80
CA ILE A 735 -23.46 5.55 3.35
C ILE A 735 -22.00 5.25 2.95
N THR A 736 -21.79 3.98 2.60
CA THR A 736 -20.90 3.53 1.50
C THR A 736 -21.64 2.49 0.65
#